data_AF-A0A314Y9J7-F1
#
_entry.id   AF-A0A314Y9J7-F1
#
_cell.length_a   1.000
_cell.length_b   1.000
_cell.length_c   1.000
_cell.angle_alpha   90.00
_cell.angle_beta   90.00
_cell.angle_gamma   90.00
#
_symmetry.space_group_name_H-M   'P 1'
#
loop_
_entity.id
_entity.type
_entity.pdbx_description
1 polymer ?
#
loop_
_entity_poly.entity_id
_entity_poly.type
_entity_poly.pdbx_seq_one_letter_code
_entity_poly.pdbx_strand_id
1 'polypeptide(L)'
;MELAVHQDLRLVRRIGEGRQAGVQMWTAVIGGGGGRCRHKIAVKKVAVAEETSMDWVMGQLENLRRASMWCRNVCTFHGAMKSEGTLCLVMDRCYGSVQSEMQRNEGRLTLEQILRYGADIARGVAELHAAAPEAWEPVKKLLNPFWEDAIGISAESDAWSFGCTLVEMCTGSIPWAGLSTEEIYRAVIKARKLPPQYASVVGVGIPRELWKMIGECLQFKASKRPSFSSMLATFLRHLQEIPRSPPASPDNGLAKFSGSNVTEPSPVSHSEVFQANPTLLHRLVSEGDVHGVRDLLEKAAAESDNSAVLSLLEAQNADGQTALHLACRRGSAELVDAILEHREANVDVLDKDGDPPLVFALVAGSPECVRALINRGANVRSRLREGFGPSVAHVCAYHGQPDCMRELLMAGADPNAVDEEGESVLHRAVAKKYTDCALVVLENGGSKSMSVLNSEKYTPLHLCVATWNVAVVRRWVEVATPEEIADAIDIPSSVGTALCMAAALKKDHEIEGREMVHILLASGGDPTAQDAQHGRTALHTASMANDVELVKIILDAGVDVNIRNVQNTIPLHVALARGAKSCVGLLLSSGANYNLQDDEGDNAFHIAADAAKMIRENLEWLIVMLRNPDASVEARNHSGKTLRDFLEALPREWISEDLMEALVNRGVFLSPTIFDVGDWVKFKRSITTPTYGWQGARHRSVGFVQGAPDKDHLLVSFCSGEVRVLANEVVKVIPLDRGQHVQLKPDVKEPRFGWRGQSRDSIGTVLCVDDDGILRVGFPGASRGWKADPAEMERVEEFKVGDWVRIRPTLTTAKHGLGSVTPGSIGIVYCIRPDSSLLLELSYLPSPWHCEPEEVEPVIPFRIGDRVCVKRSVAEPRYAWGGETHHSVGRISEIENDGLLVIEIPNRPIPWQADPSDMEKVEDFKVGDWVRVKASVPSPKYGWEDITRNSVGIIHSLEEDGDMGVAFCFRSKPFSCSVTDVEKVPPFELGQEIHVMSSITQPRLGWSNESAATVGKIVRIDMDGALNAENKK
;
A
#
# COMPACT_ATOMS: atom_id res chain seq x y z
N MET A 1 -60.73 -22.90 13.66
CA MET A 1 -60.37 -21.92 12.61
C MET A 1 -59.41 -22.61 11.65
N GLU A 2 -59.83 -22.84 10.41
CA GLU A 2 -58.88 -23.23 9.35
C GLU A 2 -58.08 -21.98 8.96
N LEU A 3 -56.76 -22.02 9.12
CA LEU A 3 -55.86 -20.94 8.77
C LEU A 3 -55.27 -21.22 7.38
N ALA A 4 -55.47 -20.31 6.43
CA ALA A 4 -55.00 -20.45 5.06
C ALA A 4 -53.63 -19.77 4.89
N VAL A 5 -52.70 -20.45 4.18
CA VAL A 5 -51.35 -19.94 3.88
C VAL A 5 -51.32 -19.34 2.46
N HIS A 6 -52.03 -19.96 1.51
CA HIS A 6 -52.28 -19.46 0.14
C HIS A 6 -53.54 -20.16 -0.46
N GLN A 7 -54.02 -19.75 -1.65
CA GLN A 7 -55.23 -20.28 -2.32
C GLN A 7 -55.35 -21.81 -2.33
N ASP A 8 -54.23 -22.53 -2.41
CA ASP A 8 -54.22 -23.99 -2.51
C ASP A 8 -53.85 -24.72 -1.22
N LEU A 9 -53.36 -24.10 -0.14
CA LEU A 9 -52.89 -24.82 1.08
C LEU A 9 -53.54 -24.29 2.37
N ARG A 10 -54.22 -25.20 3.10
CA ARG A 10 -54.96 -24.91 4.35
C ARG A 10 -54.49 -25.77 5.52
N LEU A 11 -54.20 -25.15 6.66
CA LEU A 11 -53.87 -25.85 7.90
C LEU A 11 -55.15 -26.38 8.58
N VAL A 12 -55.17 -27.67 8.90
CA VAL A 12 -56.35 -28.38 9.40
C VAL A 12 -56.26 -28.72 10.89
N ARG A 13 -55.14 -29.31 11.35
CA ARG A 13 -55.02 -29.72 12.77
C ARG A 13 -53.57 -29.76 13.25
N ARG A 14 -53.29 -29.21 14.43
CA ARG A 14 -52.00 -29.38 15.14
C ARG A 14 -51.86 -30.83 15.63
N ILE A 15 -50.70 -31.44 15.42
CA ILE A 15 -50.42 -32.85 15.69
C ILE A 15 -49.38 -33.03 16.82
N GLY A 16 -48.63 -31.99 17.17
CA GLY A 16 -47.64 -32.02 18.26
C GLY A 16 -46.60 -30.90 18.18
N GLU A 17 -45.55 -30.97 19.00
CA GLU A 17 -44.34 -30.13 18.89
C GLU A 17 -43.20 -30.91 18.22
N GLY A 18 -42.41 -30.20 17.42
CA GLY A 18 -41.24 -30.74 16.73
C GLY A 18 -40.05 -30.91 17.68
N ARG A 19 -38.99 -31.58 17.21
CA ARG A 19 -37.75 -31.82 18.00
C ARG A 19 -36.95 -30.54 18.33
N GLN A 20 -37.24 -29.42 17.67
CA GLN A 20 -36.59 -28.12 17.90
C GLN A 20 -37.56 -27.16 18.59
N ALA A 21 -37.03 -26.37 19.54
CA ALA A 21 -37.81 -25.37 20.28
C ALA A 21 -38.46 -24.34 19.32
N GLY A 22 -39.75 -24.06 19.52
CA GLY A 22 -40.52 -23.11 18.71
C GLY A 22 -41.13 -23.67 17.41
N VAL A 23 -41.01 -24.98 17.14
CA VAL A 23 -41.57 -25.64 15.93
C VAL A 23 -42.79 -26.48 16.28
N GLN A 24 -43.92 -26.20 15.63
CA GLN A 24 -45.19 -26.93 15.78
C GLN A 24 -45.49 -27.80 14.56
N MET A 25 -46.03 -29.00 14.77
CA MET A 25 -46.39 -29.92 13.69
C MET A 25 -47.87 -29.81 13.36
N TRP A 26 -48.20 -29.70 12.07
CA TRP A 26 -49.56 -29.49 11.57
C TRP A 26 -49.91 -30.44 10.42
N THR A 27 -51.19 -30.79 10.33
CA THR A 27 -51.78 -31.47 9.18
C THR A 27 -52.41 -30.42 8.30
N ALA A 28 -52.11 -30.43 7.00
CA ALA A 28 -52.62 -29.47 6.03
C ALA A 28 -53.22 -30.16 4.81
N VAL A 29 -54.13 -29.48 4.13
CA VAL A 29 -54.77 -29.94 2.89
C VAL A 29 -54.38 -29.01 1.76
N ILE A 30 -53.91 -29.60 0.66
CA ILE A 30 -53.65 -28.88 -0.59
C ILE A 30 -54.80 -29.15 -1.56
N GLY A 31 -55.38 -28.11 -2.18
CA GLY A 31 -56.48 -28.20 -3.13
C GLY A 31 -56.23 -27.34 -4.37
N GLY A 32 -55.77 -27.98 -5.45
CA GLY A 32 -55.78 -27.47 -6.81
C GLY A 32 -56.67 -28.36 -7.70
N GLY A 33 -57.34 -27.77 -8.69
CA GLY A 33 -58.44 -28.37 -9.49
C GLY A 33 -58.24 -29.84 -9.89
N GLY A 34 -58.83 -30.76 -9.12
CA GLY A 34 -58.84 -32.20 -9.41
C GLY A 34 -58.88 -33.13 -8.18
N GLY A 35 -58.45 -32.70 -6.99
CA GLY A 35 -58.53 -33.53 -5.77
C GLY A 35 -57.90 -32.89 -4.51
N ARG A 36 -58.34 -33.31 -3.31
CA ARG A 36 -57.80 -32.83 -2.02
C ARG A 36 -56.82 -33.86 -1.43
N CYS A 37 -55.56 -33.49 -1.23
CA CYS A 37 -54.54 -34.34 -0.60
C CYS A 37 -54.11 -33.82 0.78
N ARG A 38 -54.10 -34.67 1.81
CA ARG A 38 -53.66 -34.35 3.18
C ARG A 38 -52.14 -34.56 3.33
N HIS A 39 -51.42 -33.52 3.72
CA HIS A 39 -49.97 -33.51 3.95
C HIS A 39 -49.64 -33.17 5.40
N LYS A 40 -48.48 -33.63 5.91
CA LYS A 40 -47.95 -33.29 7.23
C LYS A 40 -46.81 -32.29 7.08
N ILE A 41 -46.94 -31.14 7.72
CA ILE A 41 -46.03 -29.99 7.56
C ILE A 41 -45.59 -29.45 8.92
N ALA A 42 -44.45 -28.75 8.93
CA ALA A 42 -43.88 -28.09 10.10
C ALA A 42 -44.12 -26.58 10.02
N VAL A 43 -44.45 -25.98 11.15
CA VAL A 43 -44.73 -24.54 11.29
C VAL A 43 -43.82 -23.97 12.37
N LYS A 44 -42.91 -23.05 12.01
CA LYS A 44 -41.99 -22.38 12.96
C LYS A 44 -42.47 -20.97 13.24
N LYS A 45 -42.63 -20.62 14.51
CA LYS A 45 -43.04 -19.26 14.93
C LYS A 45 -41.81 -18.37 15.16
N VAL A 46 -41.87 -17.15 14.65
CA VAL A 46 -40.84 -16.11 14.78
C VAL A 46 -41.48 -14.83 15.29
N ALA A 47 -40.91 -14.23 16.34
CA ALA A 47 -41.35 -12.94 16.86
C ALA A 47 -40.84 -11.82 15.94
N VAL A 48 -41.68 -10.84 15.64
CA VAL A 48 -41.32 -9.69 14.79
C VAL A 48 -41.47 -8.44 15.65
N ALA A 49 -40.48 -7.53 15.58
CA ALA A 49 -40.49 -6.27 16.33
C ALA A 49 -41.66 -5.36 15.91
N GLU A 50 -42.18 -4.55 16.84
CA GLU A 50 -43.43 -3.79 16.67
C GLU A 50 -43.40 -2.74 15.55
N GLU A 51 -42.22 -2.32 15.07
CA GLU A 51 -42.05 -1.24 14.08
C GLU A 51 -42.03 -1.72 12.61
N THR A 52 -42.06 -3.02 12.33
CA THR A 52 -41.93 -3.55 10.96
C THR A 52 -43.29 -3.94 10.34
N SER A 53 -43.57 -3.46 9.12
CA SER A 53 -44.81 -3.82 8.38
C SER A 53 -44.84 -5.32 8.01
N MET A 54 -45.62 -6.10 8.76
CA MET A 54 -45.80 -7.55 8.55
C MET A 54 -46.29 -7.91 7.14
N ASP A 55 -47.09 -7.06 6.50
CA ASP A 55 -47.66 -7.33 5.18
C ASP A 55 -46.60 -7.20 4.06
N TRP A 56 -45.60 -6.33 4.25
CA TRP A 56 -44.47 -6.21 3.35
C TRP A 56 -43.52 -7.41 3.44
N VAL A 57 -43.19 -7.86 4.66
CA VAL A 57 -42.35 -9.06 4.91
C VAL A 57 -42.99 -10.31 4.29
N MET A 58 -44.31 -10.45 4.42
CA MET A 58 -45.08 -11.54 3.80
C MET A 58 -45.04 -11.48 2.26
N GLY A 59 -45.12 -10.29 1.67
CA GLY A 59 -45.02 -10.09 0.21
C GLY A 59 -43.66 -10.50 -0.35
N GLN A 60 -42.57 -10.20 0.35
CA GLN A 60 -41.22 -10.58 -0.06
C GLN A 60 -40.96 -12.09 0.06
N LEU A 61 -41.47 -12.73 1.13
CA LEU A 61 -41.38 -14.20 1.29
C LEU A 61 -42.15 -14.95 0.20
N GLU A 62 -43.25 -14.40 -0.31
CA GLU A 62 -44.00 -14.98 -1.42
C GLU A 62 -43.30 -14.78 -2.78
N ASN A 63 -42.60 -13.66 -2.98
CA ASN A 63 -41.73 -13.45 -4.15
C ASN A 63 -40.57 -14.45 -4.16
N LEU A 64 -39.94 -14.69 -3.00
CA LEU A 64 -38.91 -15.72 -2.77
C LEU A 64 -39.42 -17.12 -3.13
N ARG A 65 -40.65 -17.47 -2.72
CA ARG A 65 -41.32 -18.74 -3.08
C ARG A 65 -41.50 -18.90 -4.59
N ARG A 66 -41.86 -17.82 -5.30
CA ARG A 66 -42.07 -17.81 -6.77
C ARG A 66 -40.75 -17.87 -7.55
N ALA A 67 -39.70 -17.21 -7.06
CA ALA A 67 -38.38 -17.22 -7.68
C ALA A 67 -37.65 -18.58 -7.50
N SER A 68 -37.95 -19.31 -6.41
CA SER A 68 -37.31 -20.58 -6.05
C SER A 68 -37.90 -21.82 -6.78
N MET A 69 -38.25 -21.70 -8.06
CA MET A 69 -38.80 -22.83 -8.84
C MET A 69 -37.83 -24.01 -9.05
N TRP A 70 -36.55 -23.89 -8.64
CA TRP A 70 -35.52 -24.92 -8.81
C TRP A 70 -35.22 -25.76 -7.55
N CYS A 71 -35.72 -25.37 -6.36
CA CYS A 71 -35.37 -26.01 -5.08
C CYS A 71 -36.37 -27.10 -4.62
N ARG A 72 -36.74 -28.03 -5.51
CA ARG A 72 -37.76 -29.06 -5.17
C ARG A 72 -37.25 -30.20 -4.26
N ASN A 73 -35.95 -30.26 -3.96
CA ASN A 73 -35.33 -31.46 -3.38
C ASN A 73 -34.61 -31.28 -2.02
N VAL A 74 -34.67 -30.12 -1.36
CA VAL A 74 -33.96 -29.92 -0.06
C VAL A 74 -34.89 -29.56 1.11
N CYS A 75 -35.81 -28.59 0.99
CA CYS A 75 -36.98 -28.44 1.87
C CYS A 75 -38.03 -27.56 1.16
N THR A 76 -39.25 -28.05 0.95
CA THR A 76 -40.31 -27.26 0.28
C THR A 76 -40.84 -26.20 1.25
N PHE A 77 -40.52 -24.93 1.01
CA PHE A 77 -41.14 -23.79 1.70
C PHE A 77 -42.50 -23.51 1.06
N HIS A 78 -43.58 -23.70 1.83
CA HIS A 78 -44.95 -23.55 1.33
C HIS A 78 -45.49 -22.13 1.48
N GLY A 79 -44.82 -21.28 2.27
CA GLY A 79 -45.16 -19.88 2.50
C GLY A 79 -45.08 -19.47 3.97
N ALA A 80 -45.45 -18.24 4.26
CA ALA A 80 -45.54 -17.69 5.61
C ALA A 80 -46.99 -17.31 5.94
N MET A 81 -47.33 -17.16 7.22
CA MET A 81 -48.65 -16.70 7.67
C MET A 81 -48.55 -15.89 8.96
N LYS A 82 -49.50 -14.98 9.20
CA LYS A 82 -49.61 -14.18 10.42
C LYS A 82 -50.46 -14.88 11.47
N SER A 83 -49.98 -14.95 12.72
CA SER A 83 -50.74 -15.48 13.85
C SER A 83 -50.34 -14.78 15.16
N GLU A 84 -51.28 -14.07 15.79
CA GLU A 84 -51.14 -13.48 17.13
C GLU A 84 -49.82 -12.72 17.37
N GLY A 85 -49.46 -11.80 16.46
CA GLY A 85 -48.23 -11.00 16.59
C GLY A 85 -46.93 -11.73 16.25
N THR A 86 -47.00 -12.99 15.80
CA THR A 86 -45.84 -13.77 15.35
C THR A 86 -45.98 -14.18 13.88
N LEU A 87 -44.84 -14.24 13.18
CA LEU A 87 -44.72 -14.73 11.81
C LEU A 87 -44.50 -16.25 11.85
N CYS A 88 -45.37 -17.00 11.18
CA CYS A 88 -45.33 -18.45 11.14
C CYS A 88 -44.85 -18.93 9.76
N LEU A 89 -43.68 -19.55 9.70
CA LEU A 89 -43.10 -20.11 8.48
C LEU A 89 -43.56 -21.55 8.28
N VAL A 90 -44.08 -21.89 7.10
CA VAL A 90 -44.70 -23.18 6.78
C VAL A 90 -43.84 -23.96 5.80
N MET A 91 -43.43 -25.17 6.17
CA MET A 91 -42.48 -25.98 5.41
C MET A 91 -42.78 -27.49 5.46
N ASP A 92 -42.32 -28.23 4.46
CA ASP A 92 -42.39 -29.69 4.46
C ASP A 92 -41.58 -30.31 5.61
N ARG A 93 -42.00 -31.49 6.06
CA ARG A 93 -41.28 -32.26 7.08
C ARG A 93 -40.02 -32.89 6.46
N CYS A 94 -38.86 -32.25 6.64
CA CYS A 94 -37.58 -32.79 6.19
C CYS A 94 -37.10 -33.98 7.05
N TYR A 95 -36.61 -35.04 6.39
CA TYR A 95 -35.93 -36.19 7.00
C TYR A 95 -34.42 -36.08 6.76
N GLY A 96 -33.79 -35.07 7.35
CA GLY A 96 -32.33 -34.90 7.38
C GLY A 96 -31.91 -33.43 7.48
N SER A 97 -31.09 -33.10 8.48
CA SER A 97 -30.42 -31.79 8.60
C SER A 97 -28.97 -31.90 8.10
N VAL A 98 -28.30 -30.78 7.79
CA VAL A 98 -26.84 -30.75 7.51
C VAL A 98 -26.06 -31.51 8.59
N GLN A 99 -26.47 -31.36 9.85
CA GLN A 99 -25.89 -32.04 11.00
C GLN A 99 -26.13 -33.57 11.00
N SER A 100 -27.28 -34.03 10.47
CA SER A 100 -27.58 -35.46 10.29
C SER A 100 -26.79 -36.09 9.14
N GLU A 101 -26.51 -35.31 8.09
CA GLU A 101 -25.72 -35.76 6.95
C GLU A 101 -24.21 -35.74 7.27
N MET A 102 -23.74 -34.75 8.04
CA MET A 102 -22.40 -34.77 8.65
C MET A 102 -22.23 -35.97 9.59
N GLN A 103 -23.23 -36.31 10.41
CA GLN A 103 -23.17 -37.51 11.26
C GLN A 103 -23.11 -38.83 10.47
N ARG A 104 -23.74 -38.89 9.29
CA ARG A 104 -23.63 -40.06 8.38
C ARG A 104 -22.27 -40.18 7.72
N ASN A 105 -21.61 -39.05 7.47
CA ASN A 105 -20.34 -38.96 6.75
C ASN A 105 -19.15 -38.69 7.70
N GLU A 106 -19.18 -39.25 8.91
CA GLU A 106 -18.10 -39.15 9.92
C GLU A 106 -17.63 -37.71 10.23
N GLY A 107 -18.54 -36.74 10.13
CA GLY A 107 -18.30 -35.33 10.45
C GLY A 107 -18.02 -34.43 9.25
N ARG A 108 -17.98 -34.93 8.00
CA ARG A 108 -17.64 -34.14 6.79
C ARG A 108 -18.71 -34.23 5.71
N LEU A 109 -18.78 -33.26 4.81
CA LEU A 109 -19.70 -33.30 3.65
C LEU A 109 -18.94 -33.59 2.35
N THR A 110 -19.60 -34.21 1.36
CA THR A 110 -19.01 -34.42 0.04
C THR A 110 -18.96 -33.11 -0.76
N LEU A 111 -18.10 -33.00 -1.79
CA LEU A 111 -18.00 -31.80 -2.62
C LEU A 111 -19.35 -31.37 -3.24
N GLU A 112 -20.13 -32.33 -3.75
CA GLU A 112 -21.46 -32.05 -4.30
C GLU A 112 -22.42 -31.49 -3.23
N GLN A 113 -22.34 -32.01 -2.00
CA GLN A 113 -23.11 -31.53 -0.87
C GLN A 113 -22.66 -30.13 -0.44
N ILE A 114 -21.35 -29.87 -0.36
CA ILE A 114 -20.78 -28.56 -0.02
C ILE A 114 -21.16 -27.50 -1.05
N LEU A 115 -21.10 -27.83 -2.34
CA LEU A 115 -21.48 -26.90 -3.42
C LEU A 115 -22.98 -26.59 -3.38
N ARG A 116 -23.84 -27.57 -3.14
CA ARG A 116 -25.30 -27.37 -2.99
C ARG A 116 -25.67 -26.56 -1.76
N TYR A 117 -25.17 -26.95 -0.57
CA TYR A 117 -25.47 -26.25 0.67
C TYR A 117 -24.83 -24.85 0.71
N GLY A 118 -23.62 -24.68 0.17
CA GLY A 118 -22.93 -23.39 0.09
C GLY A 118 -23.64 -22.39 -0.83
N ALA A 119 -24.15 -22.82 -1.98
CA ALA A 119 -24.92 -21.97 -2.88
C ALA A 119 -26.28 -21.53 -2.29
N ASP A 120 -26.92 -22.40 -1.50
CA ASP A 120 -28.22 -22.11 -0.87
C ASP A 120 -28.08 -21.21 0.37
N ILE A 121 -27.01 -21.38 1.16
CA ILE A 121 -26.68 -20.48 2.29
C ILE A 121 -26.32 -19.09 1.77
N ALA A 122 -25.48 -19.02 0.73
CA ALA A 122 -25.11 -17.76 0.08
C ALA A 122 -26.36 -17.01 -0.41
N ARG A 123 -27.25 -17.67 -1.15
CA ARG A 123 -28.47 -17.05 -1.67
C ARG A 123 -29.43 -16.58 -0.57
N GLY A 124 -29.61 -17.37 0.49
CA GLY A 124 -30.46 -17.01 1.62
C GLY A 124 -29.94 -15.82 2.43
N VAL A 125 -28.62 -15.69 2.61
CA VAL A 125 -28.00 -14.54 3.29
C VAL A 125 -28.22 -13.25 2.48
N ALA A 126 -28.09 -13.29 1.15
CA ALA A 126 -28.21 -12.09 0.31
C ALA A 126 -29.64 -11.57 0.16
N GLU A 127 -30.64 -12.44 0.00
CA GLU A 127 -32.03 -12.01 -0.19
C GLU A 127 -32.68 -11.49 1.10
N LEU A 128 -32.17 -11.88 2.27
CA LEU A 128 -32.65 -11.39 3.59
C LEU A 128 -31.90 -10.13 4.06
N HIS A 129 -30.63 -9.95 3.70
CA HIS A 129 -29.83 -8.76 4.04
C HIS A 129 -30.30 -7.51 3.29
N ALA A 130 -30.86 -7.66 2.09
CA ALA A 130 -31.47 -6.56 1.34
C ALA A 130 -32.80 -6.06 1.94
N ALA A 131 -33.40 -6.77 2.92
CA ALA A 131 -34.78 -6.56 3.32
C ALA A 131 -35.00 -5.97 4.73
N ALA A 132 -34.15 -6.22 5.73
CA ALA A 132 -34.18 -5.54 7.04
C ALA A 132 -32.97 -5.95 7.94
N PRO A 133 -31.96 -5.09 8.14
CA PRO A 133 -30.75 -5.42 8.91
C PRO A 133 -30.96 -5.70 10.41
N GLU A 134 -31.98 -5.09 11.02
CA GLU A 134 -32.12 -4.98 12.48
C GLU A 134 -32.98 -6.11 13.11
N ALA A 135 -33.83 -6.78 12.34
CA ALA A 135 -34.74 -7.81 12.86
C ALA A 135 -34.03 -9.15 13.21
N TRP A 136 -32.73 -9.28 12.91
CA TRP A 136 -31.99 -10.56 13.01
C TRP A 136 -30.89 -10.60 14.08
N GLU A 137 -30.73 -9.53 14.88
CA GLU A 137 -29.78 -9.51 16.01
C GLU A 137 -29.91 -10.70 16.99
N PRO A 138 -31.12 -11.20 17.33
CA PRO A 138 -31.24 -12.32 18.28
C PRO A 138 -30.76 -13.67 17.71
N VAL A 139 -30.79 -13.85 16.39
CA VAL A 139 -30.32 -15.08 15.72
C VAL A 139 -28.81 -15.00 15.47
N LYS A 140 -28.26 -13.80 15.22
CA LYS A 140 -26.80 -13.55 15.16
C LYS A 140 -26.11 -13.91 16.49
N LYS A 141 -26.73 -13.59 17.64
CA LYS A 141 -26.22 -13.96 18.98
C LYS A 141 -26.09 -15.46 19.23
N LEU A 142 -26.85 -16.30 18.52
CA LEU A 142 -26.78 -17.75 18.67
C LEU A 142 -25.67 -18.42 17.83
N LEU A 143 -25.07 -17.68 16.89
CA LEU A 143 -24.12 -18.21 15.89
C LEU A 143 -22.66 -17.74 16.07
N ASN A 144 -22.35 -16.79 16.96
CA ASN A 144 -21.00 -16.65 17.53
C ASN A 144 -20.97 -15.74 18.77
N PRO A 145 -20.20 -16.06 19.83
CA PRO A 145 -20.17 -15.32 21.10
C PRO A 145 -19.09 -14.23 21.18
N PHE A 146 -18.52 -13.73 20.08
CA PHE A 146 -17.24 -13.00 20.09
C PHE A 146 -17.27 -11.47 19.94
N TRP A 147 -18.44 -10.81 19.92
CA TRP A 147 -18.47 -9.36 19.70
C TRP A 147 -19.63 -8.70 20.49
N GLU A 148 -19.36 -8.35 21.74
CA GLU A 148 -20.07 -7.30 22.48
C GLU A 148 -19.03 -6.25 22.85
N ASP A 149 -18.74 -5.33 21.93
CA ASP A 149 -18.56 -3.91 22.22
C ASP A 149 -18.13 -3.13 20.96
N ALA A 150 -18.88 -2.06 20.70
CA ALA A 150 -18.59 -0.91 19.85
C ALA A 150 -17.96 -1.16 18.45
N ILE A 151 -18.81 -1.17 17.42
CA ILE A 151 -18.70 -0.50 16.11
C ILE A 151 -19.84 -1.07 15.23
N GLY A 152 -20.61 -0.20 14.57
CA GLY A 152 -21.76 -0.57 13.74
C GLY A 152 -21.44 -1.63 12.69
N ILE A 153 -22.36 -2.57 12.53
CA ILE A 153 -22.19 -3.80 11.72
C ILE A 153 -22.30 -3.45 10.24
N SER A 154 -21.18 -3.45 9.51
CA SER A 154 -21.14 -3.37 8.05
C SER A 154 -21.36 -4.74 7.40
N ALA A 155 -21.65 -4.75 6.09
CA ALA A 155 -21.77 -5.95 5.24
C ALA A 155 -20.53 -6.88 5.25
N GLU A 156 -19.44 -6.47 5.89
CA GLU A 156 -18.13 -7.10 5.85
C GLU A 156 -17.94 -8.21 6.90
N SER A 157 -18.87 -8.37 7.84
CA SER A 157 -18.86 -9.45 8.86
C SER A 157 -19.35 -10.82 8.35
N ASP A 158 -20.06 -10.85 7.22
CA ASP A 158 -20.78 -12.04 6.75
C ASP A 158 -19.89 -13.02 5.96
N ALA A 159 -18.92 -12.49 5.18
CA ALA A 159 -17.95 -13.32 4.45
C ALA A 159 -17.04 -14.13 5.39
N TRP A 160 -16.64 -13.55 6.52
CA TRP A 160 -15.82 -14.23 7.53
C TRP A 160 -16.56 -15.41 8.17
N SER A 161 -17.80 -15.17 8.59
CA SER A 161 -18.66 -16.20 9.20
C SER A 161 -18.96 -17.33 8.21
N PHE A 162 -19.24 -16.97 6.96
CA PHE A 162 -19.43 -17.92 5.86
C PHE A 162 -18.18 -18.77 5.58
N GLY A 163 -16.99 -18.14 5.54
CA GLY A 163 -15.71 -18.84 5.42
C GLY A 163 -15.45 -19.82 6.55
N CYS A 164 -15.78 -19.44 7.80
CA CYS A 164 -15.65 -20.32 8.97
C CYS A 164 -16.55 -21.55 8.86
N THR A 165 -17.82 -21.36 8.47
CA THR A 165 -18.78 -22.43 8.26
C THR A 165 -18.34 -23.39 7.15
N LEU A 166 -17.77 -22.87 6.06
CA LEU A 166 -17.25 -23.73 4.98
C LEU A 166 -16.06 -24.56 5.46
N VAL A 167 -15.11 -23.99 6.21
CA VAL A 167 -14.01 -24.77 6.80
C VAL A 167 -14.54 -25.88 7.72
N GLU A 168 -15.55 -25.59 8.53
CA GLU A 168 -16.19 -26.58 9.39
C GLU A 168 -16.89 -27.69 8.60
N MET A 169 -17.63 -27.35 7.53
CA MET A 169 -18.27 -28.33 6.64
C MET A 169 -17.26 -29.22 5.89
N CYS A 170 -16.12 -28.67 5.51
CA CYS A 170 -15.08 -29.38 4.77
C CYS A 170 -14.25 -30.29 5.68
N THR A 171 -13.96 -29.86 6.91
CA THR A 171 -13.00 -30.53 7.79
C THR A 171 -13.65 -31.30 8.93
N GLY A 172 -14.90 -30.98 9.27
CA GLY A 172 -15.63 -31.49 10.43
C GLY A 172 -15.15 -30.91 11.76
N SER A 173 -14.31 -29.86 11.72
CA SER A 173 -13.68 -29.26 12.89
C SER A 173 -13.92 -27.76 12.90
N ILE A 174 -14.21 -27.21 14.08
CA ILE A 174 -14.41 -25.77 14.26
C ILE A 174 -13.08 -25.06 13.95
N PRO A 175 -13.07 -23.99 13.14
CA PRO A 175 -11.88 -23.18 12.91
C PRO A 175 -11.23 -22.72 14.22
N TRP A 176 -9.89 -22.81 14.30
CA TRP A 176 -9.10 -22.48 15.50
C TRP A 176 -9.43 -23.32 16.75
N ALA A 177 -10.08 -24.47 16.61
CA ALA A 177 -10.34 -25.38 17.73
C ALA A 177 -9.06 -25.68 18.53
N GLY A 178 -9.13 -25.48 19.85
CA GLY A 178 -8.03 -25.72 20.79
C GLY A 178 -7.20 -24.49 21.17
N LEU A 179 -7.47 -23.31 20.60
CA LEU A 179 -6.83 -22.03 20.97
C LEU A 179 -7.74 -21.17 21.84
N SER A 180 -7.15 -20.40 22.76
CA SER A 180 -7.87 -19.38 23.55
C SER A 180 -8.20 -18.13 22.72
N THR A 181 -9.17 -17.35 23.16
CA THR A 181 -9.61 -16.10 22.51
C THR A 181 -8.47 -15.14 22.19
N GLU A 182 -7.55 -14.95 23.14
CA GLU A 182 -6.40 -14.04 23.03
C GLU A 182 -5.34 -14.56 22.05
N GLU A 183 -5.19 -15.89 21.94
CA GLU A 183 -4.30 -16.52 20.97
C GLU A 183 -4.86 -16.41 19.55
N ILE A 184 -6.18 -16.55 19.39
CA ILE A 184 -6.88 -16.34 18.12
C ILE A 184 -6.75 -14.87 17.70
N TYR A 185 -6.99 -13.93 18.62
CA TYR A 185 -6.83 -12.49 18.36
C TYR A 185 -5.40 -12.15 17.91
N ARG A 186 -4.39 -12.67 18.62
CA ARG A 186 -2.97 -12.45 18.26
C ARG A 186 -2.62 -13.12 16.92
N ALA A 187 -3.14 -14.31 16.64
CA ALA A 187 -2.90 -15.01 15.39
C ALA A 187 -3.55 -14.31 14.18
N VAL A 188 -4.77 -13.80 14.33
CA VAL A 188 -5.55 -13.18 13.25
C VAL A 188 -5.17 -11.71 13.03
N ILE A 189 -5.01 -10.91 14.09
CA ILE A 189 -4.76 -9.46 13.97
C ILE A 189 -3.27 -9.14 13.87
N LYS A 190 -2.45 -9.69 14.76
CA LYS A 190 -0.99 -9.42 14.77
C LYS A 190 -0.23 -10.26 13.75
N ALA A 191 -0.54 -11.56 13.64
CA ALA A 191 0.20 -12.48 12.76
C ALA A 191 -0.50 -12.78 11.42
N ARG A 192 -1.72 -12.28 11.19
CA ARG A 192 -2.52 -12.44 9.95
C ARG A 192 -2.62 -13.90 9.46
N LYS A 193 -2.67 -14.87 10.37
CA LYS A 193 -2.72 -16.31 10.07
C LYS A 193 -4.15 -16.81 9.88
N LEU A 194 -4.35 -17.66 8.86
CA LEU A 194 -5.58 -18.42 8.64
C LEU A 194 -5.73 -19.56 9.67
N PRO A 195 -6.95 -20.10 9.89
CA PRO A 195 -7.14 -21.21 10.83
C PRO A 195 -6.30 -22.42 10.41
N PRO A 196 -5.65 -23.13 11.35
CA PRO A 196 -4.86 -24.33 11.02
C PRO A 196 -5.66 -25.38 10.23
N GLN A 197 -6.96 -25.48 10.49
CA GLN A 197 -7.91 -26.35 9.81
C GLN A 197 -8.13 -25.97 8.33
N TYR A 198 -7.85 -24.73 7.92
CA TYR A 198 -7.93 -24.33 6.51
C TYR A 198 -6.91 -25.09 5.65
N ALA A 199 -5.74 -25.43 6.19
CA ALA A 199 -4.72 -26.19 5.46
C ALA A 199 -5.19 -27.63 5.14
N SER A 200 -6.05 -28.21 5.97
CA SER A 200 -6.58 -29.57 5.75
C SER A 200 -7.74 -29.62 4.75
N VAL A 201 -8.29 -28.47 4.35
CA VAL A 201 -9.33 -28.36 3.28
C VAL A 201 -8.80 -28.83 1.93
N VAL A 202 -7.49 -28.67 1.65
CA VAL A 202 -6.83 -29.09 0.39
C VAL A 202 -6.92 -30.62 0.19
N GLY A 203 -7.02 -31.39 1.28
CA GLY A 203 -7.11 -32.86 1.22
C GLY A 203 -8.50 -33.43 0.91
N VAL A 204 -9.53 -32.59 0.74
CA VAL A 204 -10.95 -33.01 0.65
C VAL A 204 -11.47 -33.02 -0.81
N GLY A 205 -10.59 -32.80 -1.79
CA GLY A 205 -10.95 -32.86 -3.22
C GLY A 205 -11.73 -31.65 -3.74
N ILE A 206 -11.63 -30.50 -3.07
CA ILE A 206 -12.30 -29.24 -3.43
C ILE A 206 -11.54 -28.52 -4.54
N PRO A 207 -12.21 -27.92 -5.54
CA PRO A 207 -11.55 -27.13 -6.59
C PRO A 207 -10.70 -25.98 -6.02
N ARG A 208 -9.55 -25.73 -6.65
CA ARG A 208 -8.57 -24.72 -6.22
C ARG A 208 -9.18 -23.31 -6.09
N GLU A 209 -10.14 -22.96 -6.94
CA GLU A 209 -10.84 -21.68 -6.88
C GLU A 209 -11.75 -21.57 -5.65
N LEU A 210 -12.47 -22.64 -5.28
CA LEU A 210 -13.34 -22.65 -4.11
C LEU A 210 -12.53 -22.63 -2.81
N TRP A 211 -11.40 -23.34 -2.77
CA TRP A 211 -10.45 -23.27 -1.66
C TRP A 211 -9.89 -21.84 -1.49
N LYS A 212 -9.44 -21.22 -2.60
CA LYS A 212 -8.95 -19.83 -2.61
C LYS A 212 -10.00 -18.85 -2.07
N MET A 213 -11.26 -18.97 -2.50
CA MET A 213 -12.37 -18.14 -2.02
C MET A 213 -12.61 -18.30 -0.51
N ILE A 214 -12.54 -19.53 0.03
CA ILE A 214 -12.66 -19.76 1.49
C ILE A 214 -11.52 -19.03 2.24
N GLY A 215 -10.30 -19.02 1.70
CA GLY A 215 -9.16 -18.30 2.30
C GLY A 215 -9.28 -16.78 2.22
N GLU A 216 -9.92 -16.26 1.18
CA GLU A 216 -10.22 -14.82 1.01
C GLU A 216 -11.32 -14.37 1.99
N CYS A 217 -12.33 -15.20 2.23
CA CYS A 217 -13.36 -14.98 3.26
C CYS A 217 -12.78 -14.81 4.67
N LEU A 218 -11.70 -15.53 4.97
CA LEU A 218 -11.05 -15.60 6.28
C LEU A 218 -9.89 -14.58 6.44
N GLN A 219 -9.88 -13.50 5.64
CA GLN A 219 -8.91 -12.42 5.78
C GLN A 219 -9.30 -11.44 6.89
N PHE A 220 -8.32 -10.91 7.63
CA PHE A 220 -8.58 -9.94 8.70
C PHE A 220 -9.11 -8.59 8.17
N LYS A 221 -8.52 -8.05 7.10
CA LYS A 221 -8.96 -6.78 6.50
C LYS A 221 -10.25 -6.98 5.68
N ALA A 222 -11.30 -6.26 6.05
CA ALA A 222 -12.61 -6.27 5.38
C ALA A 222 -12.53 -6.00 3.87
N SER A 223 -11.71 -5.04 3.45
CA SER A 223 -11.51 -4.66 2.04
C SER A 223 -10.88 -5.74 1.15
N LYS A 224 -10.33 -6.81 1.74
CA LYS A 224 -9.72 -7.94 1.03
C LYS A 224 -10.60 -9.19 0.99
N ARG A 225 -11.81 -9.15 1.57
CA ARG A 225 -12.77 -10.26 1.53
C ARG A 225 -13.56 -10.22 0.21
N PRO A 226 -13.94 -11.38 -0.36
CA PRO A 226 -14.61 -11.43 -1.64
C PRO A 226 -16.05 -10.91 -1.50
N SER A 227 -16.50 -10.19 -2.53
CA SER A 227 -17.90 -9.77 -2.61
C SER A 227 -18.83 -10.98 -2.70
N PHE A 228 -20.07 -10.82 -2.25
CA PHE A 228 -21.10 -11.85 -2.37
C PHE A 228 -21.29 -12.36 -3.81
N SER A 229 -21.35 -11.44 -4.79
CA SER A 229 -21.45 -11.77 -6.21
C SER A 229 -20.28 -12.64 -6.69
N SER A 230 -19.07 -12.37 -6.19
CA SER A 230 -17.87 -13.17 -6.50
C SER A 230 -17.94 -14.56 -5.86
N MET A 231 -18.43 -14.66 -4.62
CA MET A 231 -18.62 -15.96 -3.94
C MET A 231 -19.68 -16.80 -4.67
N LEU A 232 -20.87 -16.25 -4.94
CA LEU A 232 -21.97 -16.96 -5.59
C LEU A 232 -21.62 -17.39 -7.02
N ALA A 233 -20.95 -16.53 -7.79
CA ALA A 233 -20.48 -16.87 -9.14
C ALA A 233 -19.52 -18.08 -9.13
N THR A 234 -18.64 -18.15 -8.13
CA THR A 234 -17.71 -19.27 -7.94
C THR A 234 -18.46 -20.57 -7.64
N PHE A 235 -19.46 -20.55 -6.76
CA PHE A 235 -20.27 -21.73 -6.45
C PHE A 235 -21.13 -22.20 -7.64
N LEU A 236 -21.79 -21.27 -8.34
CA LEU A 236 -22.67 -21.59 -9.48
C LEU A 236 -21.89 -22.17 -10.65
N ARG A 237 -20.68 -21.68 -10.91
CA ARG A 237 -19.78 -22.20 -11.95
C ARG A 237 -19.44 -23.67 -11.71
N HIS A 238 -19.00 -24.02 -10.50
CA HIS A 238 -18.65 -25.41 -10.17
C HIS A 238 -19.87 -26.34 -10.05
N LEU A 239 -21.05 -25.81 -9.71
CA LEU A 239 -22.30 -26.57 -9.75
C LEU A 239 -22.72 -26.98 -11.18
N GLN A 240 -22.36 -26.17 -12.18
CA GLN A 240 -22.64 -26.47 -13.59
C GLN A 240 -21.70 -27.53 -14.18
N GLU A 241 -20.55 -27.78 -13.56
CA GLU A 241 -19.53 -28.74 -14.00
C GLU A 241 -19.82 -30.20 -13.56
N ILE A 242 -20.81 -30.42 -12.69
CA ILE A 242 -21.20 -31.76 -12.22
C ILE A 242 -22.11 -32.43 -13.28
N PRO A 243 -21.76 -33.63 -13.83
CA PRO A 243 -22.56 -34.29 -14.84
C PRO A 243 -23.97 -34.62 -14.34
N ARG A 244 -25.01 -34.12 -15.02
CA ARG A 244 -26.40 -34.53 -14.74
C ARG A 244 -26.62 -35.95 -15.25
N SER A 245 -26.90 -36.90 -14.35
CA SER A 245 -27.54 -38.16 -14.73
C SER A 245 -28.99 -37.86 -15.16
N PRO A 246 -29.45 -38.40 -16.30
CA PRO A 246 -30.78 -38.09 -16.81
C PRO A 246 -31.86 -38.86 -16.02
N PRO A 247 -33.06 -38.28 -15.78
CA PRO A 247 -34.21 -39.11 -15.49
C PRO A 247 -34.60 -39.87 -16.76
N ALA A 248 -34.87 -41.17 -16.61
CA ALA A 248 -35.32 -42.04 -17.68
C ALA A 248 -36.53 -41.45 -18.43
N SER A 249 -36.44 -41.39 -19.76
CA SER A 249 -37.57 -41.05 -20.64
C SER A 249 -38.47 -42.26 -20.91
N PRO A 250 -39.64 -42.04 -21.52
CA PRO A 250 -39.86 -42.73 -22.79
C PRO A 250 -40.37 -41.81 -23.91
N ASP A 251 -39.62 -41.85 -25.02
CA ASP A 251 -40.01 -42.07 -26.41
C ASP A 251 -41.12 -41.25 -27.11
N ASN A 252 -40.68 -40.53 -28.16
CA ASN A 252 -41.09 -40.63 -29.58
C ASN A 252 -40.86 -39.25 -30.23
N GLY A 253 -40.19 -39.06 -31.37
CA GLY A 253 -39.60 -39.94 -32.35
C GLY A 253 -39.38 -39.12 -33.62
N LEU A 254 -38.24 -39.35 -34.28
CA LEU A 254 -37.94 -39.16 -35.70
C LEU A 254 -37.45 -37.78 -36.22
N ALA A 255 -36.13 -37.83 -36.46
CA ALA A 255 -35.45 -37.58 -37.74
C ALA A 255 -35.18 -36.13 -38.18
N LYS A 256 -33.96 -35.67 -37.84
CA LYS A 256 -33.15 -34.80 -38.69
C LYS A 256 -32.63 -35.58 -39.90
N PHE A 257 -32.65 -34.97 -41.08
CA PHE A 257 -31.54 -35.11 -42.02
C PHE A 257 -31.00 -33.74 -42.42
N SER A 258 -29.68 -33.75 -42.50
CA SER A 258 -28.69 -32.72 -42.72
C SER A 258 -28.74 -32.03 -44.08
N GLY A 259 -28.11 -30.85 -44.16
CA GLY A 259 -27.48 -30.39 -45.40
C GLY A 259 -27.31 -28.89 -45.45
N SER A 260 -26.11 -28.42 -45.10
CA SER A 260 -25.57 -27.15 -45.56
C SER A 260 -25.60 -27.08 -47.09
N ASN A 261 -25.92 -25.93 -47.66
CA ASN A 261 -25.06 -25.32 -48.66
C ASN A 261 -25.45 -23.86 -48.96
N VAL A 262 -24.37 -23.10 -49.10
CA VAL A 262 -24.25 -21.72 -49.60
C VAL A 262 -24.88 -21.58 -50.98
N THR A 263 -25.61 -20.49 -51.23
CA THR A 263 -25.63 -19.81 -52.54
C THR A 263 -26.22 -18.40 -52.44
N GLU A 264 -25.61 -17.50 -53.22
CA GLU A 264 -25.87 -16.06 -53.40
C GLU A 264 -27.34 -15.67 -53.62
N PRO A 265 -27.72 -14.38 -53.43
CA PRO A 265 -28.87 -13.82 -54.12
C PRO A 265 -28.43 -12.86 -55.23
N SER A 266 -29.03 -13.05 -56.40
CA SER A 266 -29.07 -12.09 -57.50
C SER A 266 -30.51 -11.53 -57.64
N PRO A 267 -30.73 -10.47 -58.44
CA PRO A 267 -31.55 -9.32 -58.06
C PRO A 267 -33.00 -9.40 -58.58
N VAL A 268 -33.93 -8.76 -57.87
CA VAL A 268 -35.22 -8.37 -58.47
C VAL A 268 -35.68 -7.02 -57.89
N SER A 269 -35.77 -6.03 -58.77
CA SER A 269 -36.41 -4.74 -58.61
C SER A 269 -37.94 -4.86 -58.58
N HIS A 270 -38.63 -4.03 -57.78
CA HIS A 270 -39.64 -3.07 -58.28
C HIS A 270 -40.29 -2.26 -57.15
N SER A 271 -40.26 -0.94 -57.35
CA SER A 271 -41.09 0.13 -56.79
C SER A 271 -40.99 0.46 -55.30
N GLU A 272 -40.18 1.49 -55.05
CA GLU A 272 -40.04 2.27 -53.84
C GLU A 272 -41.38 2.86 -53.39
N VAL A 273 -41.92 2.31 -52.29
CA VAL A 273 -42.53 3.14 -51.27
C VAL A 273 -41.35 3.71 -50.49
N PHE A 274 -41.22 5.04 -50.40
CA PHE A 274 -40.23 5.67 -49.52
C PHE A 274 -40.60 5.32 -48.07
N GLN A 275 -40.19 4.13 -47.62
CA GLN A 275 -40.22 3.79 -46.21
C GLN A 275 -39.11 4.61 -45.60
N ALA A 276 -39.47 5.71 -44.93
CA ALA A 276 -38.61 6.45 -44.03
C ALA A 276 -37.92 5.44 -43.11
N ASN A 277 -36.70 5.04 -43.48
CA ASN A 277 -35.98 3.98 -42.78
C ASN A 277 -35.05 4.70 -41.80
N PRO A 278 -35.40 4.83 -40.52
CA PRO A 278 -34.56 5.53 -39.55
C PRO A 278 -33.17 4.89 -39.40
N THR A 279 -33.04 3.61 -39.75
CA THR A 279 -31.76 2.89 -39.85
C THR A 279 -30.84 3.46 -40.92
N LEU A 280 -31.37 4.10 -41.97
CA LEU A 280 -30.59 4.75 -43.03
C LEU A 280 -29.99 6.08 -42.53
N LEU A 281 -30.79 6.91 -41.86
CA LEU A 281 -30.30 8.18 -41.30
C LEU A 281 -29.21 7.94 -40.25
N HIS A 282 -29.41 7.00 -39.33
CA HIS A 282 -28.40 6.62 -38.35
C HIS A 282 -27.09 6.13 -38.99
N ARG A 283 -27.19 5.38 -40.11
CA ARG A 283 -26.02 4.89 -40.83
C ARG A 283 -25.25 6.03 -41.51
N LEU A 284 -25.94 6.92 -42.23
CA LEU A 284 -25.33 8.05 -42.92
C LEU A 284 -24.61 8.99 -41.94
N VAL A 285 -25.23 9.26 -40.79
CA VAL A 285 -24.60 10.03 -39.70
C VAL A 285 -23.38 9.30 -39.14
N SER A 286 -23.46 7.97 -38.95
CA SER A 286 -22.34 7.16 -38.47
C SER A 286 -21.17 7.10 -39.46
N GLU A 287 -21.47 7.09 -40.76
CA GLU A 287 -20.50 7.10 -41.86
C GLU A 287 -19.89 8.49 -42.09
N GLY A 288 -20.54 9.54 -41.59
CA GLY A 288 -20.07 10.92 -41.73
C GLY A 288 -20.55 11.63 -43.00
N ASP A 289 -21.57 11.11 -43.68
CA ASP A 289 -22.04 11.62 -44.97
C ASP A 289 -23.02 12.80 -44.80
N VAL A 290 -22.47 14.02 -44.74
CA VAL A 290 -23.25 15.26 -44.59
C VAL A 290 -24.20 15.48 -45.76
N HIS A 291 -23.75 15.18 -46.99
CA HIS A 291 -24.56 15.36 -48.19
C HIS A 291 -25.72 14.38 -48.23
N GLY A 292 -25.46 13.09 -47.94
CA GLY A 292 -26.49 12.08 -47.83
C GLY A 292 -27.53 12.37 -46.75
N VAL A 293 -27.12 12.94 -45.61
CA VAL A 293 -28.04 13.38 -44.55
C VAL A 293 -28.94 14.54 -45.02
N ARG A 294 -28.36 15.58 -45.64
CA ARG A 294 -29.13 16.72 -46.19
C ARG A 294 -30.12 16.25 -47.26
N ASP A 295 -29.66 15.46 -48.22
CA ASP A 295 -30.50 14.95 -49.30
C ASP A 295 -31.66 14.08 -48.77
N LEU A 296 -31.42 13.28 -47.72
CA LEU A 296 -32.45 12.43 -47.12
C LEU A 296 -33.50 13.23 -46.36
N LEU A 297 -33.08 14.26 -45.61
CA LEU A 297 -33.98 15.14 -44.87
C LEU A 297 -34.76 16.08 -45.81
N GLU A 298 -34.12 16.58 -46.88
CA GLU A 298 -34.79 17.38 -47.93
C GLU A 298 -35.84 16.58 -48.70
N LYS A 299 -35.54 15.32 -49.08
CA LYS A 299 -36.52 14.43 -49.71
C LYS A 299 -37.69 14.10 -48.79
N ALA A 300 -37.42 13.84 -47.51
CA ALA A 300 -38.45 13.61 -46.52
C ALA A 300 -39.34 14.85 -46.29
N ALA A 301 -38.78 16.06 -46.40
CA ALA A 301 -39.52 17.32 -46.34
C ALA A 301 -40.34 17.62 -47.61
N ALA A 302 -39.92 17.08 -48.77
CA ALA A 302 -40.59 17.29 -50.06
C ALA A 302 -41.77 16.33 -50.33
N GLU A 303 -41.76 15.12 -49.73
CA GLU A 303 -42.73 14.06 -50.05
C GLU A 303 -43.91 13.93 -49.07
N SER A 304 -43.88 14.53 -47.87
CA SER A 304 -44.96 14.44 -46.88
C SER A 304 -44.92 15.60 -45.86
N ASP A 305 -46.07 15.92 -45.24
CA ASP A 305 -46.20 16.92 -44.15
C ASP A 305 -45.11 16.70 -43.07
N ASN A 306 -44.72 17.76 -42.34
CA ASN A 306 -43.63 17.80 -41.33
C ASN A 306 -43.53 16.59 -40.37
N SER A 307 -44.60 15.80 -40.24
CA SER A 307 -44.65 14.49 -39.59
C SER A 307 -43.57 13.49 -40.05
N ALA A 308 -43.20 13.44 -41.33
CA ALA A 308 -42.22 12.45 -41.82
C ALA A 308 -40.77 12.80 -41.38
N VAL A 309 -40.42 14.08 -41.44
CA VAL A 309 -39.13 14.61 -40.95
C VAL A 309 -39.03 14.42 -39.44
N LEU A 310 -40.10 14.74 -38.69
CA LEU A 310 -40.16 14.53 -37.25
C LEU A 310 -39.98 13.04 -36.89
N SER A 311 -40.63 12.14 -37.61
CA SER A 311 -40.49 10.68 -37.41
C SER A 311 -39.06 10.17 -37.62
N LEU A 312 -38.33 10.73 -38.59
CA LEU A 312 -36.93 10.37 -38.85
C LEU A 312 -35.97 10.92 -37.79
N LEU A 313 -36.20 12.16 -37.33
CA LEU A 313 -35.37 12.83 -36.33
C LEU A 313 -35.57 12.27 -34.91
N GLU A 314 -36.80 11.85 -34.56
CA GLU A 314 -37.13 11.25 -33.26
C GLU A 314 -36.86 9.75 -33.20
N ALA A 315 -36.57 9.10 -34.33
CA ALA A 315 -36.32 7.67 -34.33
C ALA A 315 -35.09 7.32 -33.50
N GLN A 316 -35.24 6.32 -32.63
CA GLN A 316 -34.20 5.87 -31.73
C GLN A 316 -33.64 4.51 -32.17
N ASN A 317 -32.32 4.34 -32.04
CA ASN A 317 -31.66 3.07 -32.28
C ASN A 317 -31.82 2.09 -31.09
N ALA A 318 -31.11 0.97 -31.11
CA ALA A 318 -31.14 -0.04 -30.04
C ALA A 318 -30.69 0.50 -28.67
N ASP A 319 -29.99 1.63 -28.61
CA ASP A 319 -29.49 2.28 -27.40
C ASP A 319 -30.35 3.49 -27.00
N GLY A 320 -31.46 3.76 -27.70
CA GLY A 320 -32.29 4.95 -27.47
C GLY A 320 -31.77 6.22 -28.14
N GLN A 321 -30.70 6.15 -28.92
CA GLN A 321 -30.05 7.32 -29.50
C GLN A 321 -30.67 7.70 -30.84
N THR A 322 -30.87 8.99 -31.03
CA THR A 322 -31.30 9.62 -32.29
C THR A 322 -30.11 9.96 -33.18
N ALA A 323 -30.39 10.34 -34.44
CA ALA A 323 -29.38 10.86 -35.36
C ALA A 323 -28.57 12.02 -34.77
N LEU A 324 -29.18 12.89 -33.97
CA LEU A 324 -28.50 14.00 -33.32
C LEU A 324 -27.49 13.54 -32.26
N HIS A 325 -27.82 12.51 -31.47
CA HIS A 325 -26.88 11.90 -30.52
C HIS A 325 -25.64 11.33 -31.23
N LEU A 326 -25.84 10.63 -32.35
CA LEU A 326 -24.75 10.04 -33.13
C LEU A 326 -23.86 11.11 -33.77
N ALA A 327 -24.45 12.20 -34.28
CA ALA A 327 -23.71 13.33 -34.83
C ALA A 327 -22.86 14.03 -33.76
N CYS A 328 -23.41 14.21 -32.56
CA CYS A 328 -22.72 14.79 -31.41
C CYS A 328 -21.60 13.88 -30.89
N ARG A 329 -21.83 12.57 -30.81
CA ARG A 329 -20.81 11.57 -30.44
C ARG A 329 -19.62 11.58 -31.39
N ARG A 330 -19.86 11.85 -32.68
CA ARG A 330 -18.81 12.00 -33.69
C ARG A 330 -18.03 13.31 -33.54
N GLY A 331 -18.56 14.30 -32.83
CA GLY A 331 -18.00 15.65 -32.77
C GLY A 331 -18.07 16.40 -34.10
N SER A 332 -19.05 16.06 -34.95
CA SER A 332 -19.14 16.58 -36.32
C SER A 332 -20.10 17.76 -36.41
N ALA A 333 -19.59 18.98 -36.24
CA ALA A 333 -20.41 20.20 -36.23
C ALA A 333 -21.26 20.35 -37.51
N GLU A 334 -20.71 20.00 -38.68
CA GLU A 334 -21.45 20.06 -39.95
C GLU A 334 -22.67 19.14 -40.01
N LEU A 335 -22.60 17.97 -39.36
CA LEU A 335 -23.74 17.04 -39.27
C LEU A 335 -24.76 17.52 -38.24
N VAL A 336 -24.28 18.07 -37.13
CA VAL A 336 -25.13 18.69 -36.11
C VAL A 336 -25.89 19.86 -36.75
N ASP A 337 -25.21 20.76 -37.46
CA ASP A 337 -25.82 21.88 -38.16
C ASP A 337 -26.81 21.41 -39.25
N ALA A 338 -26.46 20.41 -40.06
CA ALA A 338 -27.35 19.86 -41.08
C ALA A 338 -28.64 19.26 -40.47
N ILE A 339 -28.56 18.62 -39.31
CA ILE A 339 -29.73 18.09 -38.60
C ILE A 339 -30.53 19.23 -37.96
N LEU A 340 -29.83 20.19 -37.34
CA LEU A 340 -30.47 21.31 -36.67
C LEU A 340 -31.10 22.29 -37.66
N GLU A 341 -30.67 22.41 -38.92
CA GLU A 341 -31.33 23.26 -39.95
C GLU A 341 -32.86 23.10 -39.96
N HIS A 342 -33.38 21.92 -39.61
CA HIS A 342 -34.80 21.63 -39.41
C HIS A 342 -35.28 22.04 -37.99
N ARG A 343 -36.36 22.84 -37.91
CA ARG A 343 -36.88 23.38 -36.63
C ARG A 343 -37.49 22.30 -35.72
N GLU A 344 -37.86 21.17 -36.30
CA GLU A 344 -38.48 20.02 -35.64
C GLU A 344 -37.47 19.19 -34.82
N ALA A 345 -36.16 19.42 -34.97
CA ALA A 345 -35.14 18.67 -34.23
C ALA A 345 -35.17 19.04 -32.72
N ASN A 346 -35.57 18.08 -31.88
CA ASN A 346 -35.50 18.23 -30.43
C ASN A 346 -34.04 18.07 -29.94
N VAL A 347 -33.48 19.13 -29.36
CA VAL A 347 -32.10 19.16 -28.83
C VAL A 347 -31.95 18.54 -27.44
N ASP A 348 -33.05 18.37 -26.71
CA ASP A 348 -33.09 17.81 -25.35
C ASP A 348 -33.74 16.41 -25.33
N VAL A 349 -33.73 15.71 -26.47
CA VAL A 349 -34.17 14.31 -26.54
C VAL A 349 -33.26 13.45 -25.65
N LEU A 350 -33.80 12.47 -24.93
CA LEU A 350 -33.01 11.62 -24.04
C LEU A 350 -32.84 10.22 -24.64
N ASP A 351 -31.66 9.64 -24.47
CA ASP A 351 -31.44 8.22 -24.77
C ASP A 351 -31.91 7.29 -23.62
N LYS A 352 -31.59 5.99 -23.69
CA LYS A 352 -32.01 5.02 -22.67
C LYS A 352 -31.40 5.26 -21.30
N ASP A 353 -30.23 5.88 -21.25
CA ASP A 353 -29.51 6.18 -20.02
C ASP A 353 -29.92 7.56 -19.44
N GLY A 354 -30.79 8.28 -20.17
CA GLY A 354 -31.29 9.59 -19.79
C GLY A 354 -30.34 10.74 -20.15
N ASP A 355 -29.44 10.52 -21.12
CA ASP A 355 -28.45 11.51 -21.54
C ASP A 355 -28.91 12.26 -22.81
N PRO A 356 -28.84 13.60 -22.83
CA PRO A 356 -29.17 14.40 -24.02
C PRO A 356 -28.01 14.46 -25.03
N PRO A 357 -28.26 14.83 -26.31
CA PRO A 357 -27.22 15.00 -27.32
C PRO A 357 -26.06 15.90 -26.90
N LEU A 358 -26.35 16.91 -26.07
CA LEU A 358 -25.34 17.80 -25.50
C LEU A 358 -24.26 17.04 -24.72
N VAL A 359 -24.62 16.00 -23.95
CA VAL A 359 -23.65 15.16 -23.22
C VAL A 359 -22.68 14.50 -24.18
N PHE A 360 -23.16 13.98 -25.32
CA PHE A 360 -22.29 13.35 -26.32
C PHE A 360 -21.34 14.35 -26.99
N ALA A 361 -21.77 15.60 -27.21
CA ALA A 361 -20.90 16.66 -27.71
C ALA A 361 -19.79 17.04 -26.71
N LEU A 362 -20.11 17.02 -25.40
CA LEU A 362 -19.14 17.26 -24.32
C LEU A 362 -18.13 16.10 -24.21
N VAL A 363 -18.60 14.85 -24.29
CA VAL A 363 -17.73 13.66 -24.29
C VAL A 363 -16.80 13.66 -25.50
N ALA A 364 -17.29 14.09 -26.67
CA ALA A 364 -16.50 14.23 -27.89
C ALA A 364 -15.49 15.40 -27.84
N GLY A 365 -15.68 16.36 -26.93
CA GLY A 365 -14.81 17.54 -26.81
C GLY A 365 -14.94 18.53 -27.97
N SER A 366 -16.11 18.63 -28.62
CA SER A 366 -16.34 19.58 -29.72
C SER A 366 -17.09 20.82 -29.23
N PRO A 367 -16.41 21.96 -29.03
CA PRO A 367 -17.06 23.20 -28.61
C PRO A 367 -18.00 23.75 -29.69
N GLU A 368 -17.76 23.45 -30.96
CA GLU A 368 -18.63 23.84 -32.08
C GLU A 368 -19.98 23.13 -32.02
N CYS A 369 -19.99 21.82 -31.75
CA CYS A 369 -21.23 21.07 -31.56
C CYS A 369 -22.01 21.57 -30.34
N VAL A 370 -21.30 21.85 -29.24
CA VAL A 370 -21.87 22.43 -28.01
C VAL A 370 -22.52 23.78 -28.32
N ARG A 371 -21.82 24.67 -29.03
CA ARG A 371 -22.34 25.98 -29.42
C ARG A 371 -23.54 25.88 -30.35
N ALA A 372 -23.53 24.96 -31.31
CA ALA A 372 -24.66 24.72 -32.22
C ALA A 372 -25.93 24.31 -31.46
N LEU A 373 -25.80 23.40 -30.49
CA LEU A 373 -26.90 22.96 -29.62
C LEU A 373 -27.40 24.09 -28.71
N ILE A 374 -26.49 24.84 -28.07
CA ILE A 374 -26.84 25.98 -27.20
C ILE A 374 -27.59 27.07 -27.98
N ASN A 375 -27.15 27.39 -29.19
CA ASN A 375 -27.83 28.36 -30.07
C ASN A 375 -29.26 27.94 -30.42
N ARG A 376 -29.58 26.64 -30.31
CA ARG A 376 -30.92 26.08 -30.49
C ARG A 376 -31.67 25.87 -29.17
N GLY A 377 -31.17 26.40 -28.07
CA GLY A 377 -31.86 26.41 -26.78
C GLY A 377 -31.69 25.14 -25.95
N ALA A 378 -30.65 24.34 -26.21
CA ALA A 378 -30.35 23.16 -25.40
C ALA A 378 -30.22 23.51 -23.91
N ASN A 379 -30.80 22.67 -23.05
CA ASN A 379 -30.86 22.94 -21.62
C ASN A 379 -29.52 22.67 -20.91
N VAL A 380 -28.71 23.71 -20.74
CA VAL A 380 -27.41 23.66 -20.05
C VAL A 380 -27.50 23.55 -18.52
N ARG A 381 -28.70 23.62 -17.95
CA ARG A 381 -28.97 23.46 -16.50
C ARG A 381 -29.61 22.11 -16.17
N SER A 382 -29.73 21.22 -17.16
CA SER A 382 -30.28 19.89 -16.96
C SER A 382 -29.42 19.07 -15.98
N ARG A 383 -30.10 18.34 -15.10
CA ARG A 383 -29.52 17.27 -14.27
C ARG A 383 -29.90 15.96 -14.93
N LEU A 384 -28.90 15.10 -15.15
CA LEU A 384 -29.09 13.80 -15.81
C LEU A 384 -29.88 12.86 -14.89
N ARG A 385 -30.40 11.73 -15.41
CA ARG A 385 -31.10 10.69 -14.62
C ARG A 385 -32.25 11.22 -13.75
N GLU A 386 -33.32 11.69 -14.41
CA GLU A 386 -34.58 12.15 -13.77
C GLU A 386 -34.40 13.21 -12.67
N GLY A 387 -33.36 14.05 -12.76
CA GLY A 387 -33.12 15.17 -11.84
C GLY A 387 -32.21 14.86 -10.66
N PHE A 388 -31.86 13.58 -10.43
CA PHE A 388 -31.00 13.13 -9.33
C PHE A 388 -29.55 12.84 -9.77
N GLY A 389 -29.19 13.09 -11.03
CA GLY A 389 -27.84 12.85 -11.55
C GLY A 389 -26.96 14.09 -11.63
N PRO A 390 -25.70 13.93 -12.10
CA PRO A 390 -24.77 15.03 -12.31
C PRO A 390 -25.30 16.03 -13.34
N SER A 391 -24.92 17.31 -13.20
CA SER A 391 -25.23 18.32 -14.23
C SER A 391 -24.33 18.15 -15.46
N VAL A 392 -24.72 18.74 -16.60
CA VAL A 392 -23.87 18.75 -17.81
C VAL A 392 -22.47 19.37 -17.57
N ALA A 393 -22.36 20.31 -16.62
CA ALA A 393 -21.07 20.87 -16.21
C ALA A 393 -20.20 19.82 -15.48
N HIS A 394 -20.78 18.95 -14.64
CA HIS A 394 -20.03 17.85 -14.02
C HIS A 394 -19.49 16.87 -15.06
N VAL A 395 -20.29 16.56 -16.10
CA VAL A 395 -19.84 15.70 -17.21
C VAL A 395 -18.68 16.36 -17.96
N CYS A 396 -18.79 17.65 -18.27
CA CYS A 396 -17.72 18.39 -18.94
C CYS A 396 -16.44 18.44 -18.09
N ALA A 397 -16.56 18.61 -16.77
CA ALA A 397 -15.44 18.55 -15.83
C ALA A 397 -14.82 17.15 -15.74
N TYR A 398 -15.64 16.10 -15.79
CA TYR A 398 -15.19 14.70 -15.78
C TYR A 398 -14.39 14.32 -17.04
N HIS A 399 -14.73 14.90 -18.19
CA HIS A 399 -14.02 14.68 -19.47
C HIS A 399 -12.93 15.71 -19.76
N GLY A 400 -12.78 16.74 -18.91
CA GLY A 400 -11.66 17.67 -18.97
C GLY A 400 -11.63 18.59 -20.18
N GLN A 401 -12.79 19.07 -20.65
CA GLN A 401 -12.89 19.87 -21.88
C GLN A 401 -13.01 21.38 -21.57
N PRO A 402 -11.91 22.16 -21.60
CA PRO A 402 -11.93 23.56 -21.17
C PRO A 402 -12.75 24.47 -22.10
N ASP A 403 -12.67 24.28 -23.42
CA ASP A 403 -13.40 25.12 -24.39
C ASP A 403 -14.90 24.83 -24.33
N CYS A 404 -15.29 23.55 -24.25
CA CYS A 404 -16.68 23.17 -24.02
C CYS A 404 -17.23 23.72 -22.69
N MET A 405 -16.42 23.67 -21.62
CA MET A 405 -16.79 24.24 -20.32
C MET A 405 -17.03 25.74 -20.43
N ARG A 406 -16.17 26.46 -21.17
CA ARG A 406 -16.31 27.91 -21.40
C ARG A 406 -17.64 28.23 -22.07
N GLU A 407 -18.00 27.50 -23.13
CA GLU A 407 -19.27 27.68 -23.83
C GLU A 407 -20.49 27.40 -22.92
N LEU A 408 -20.43 26.33 -22.12
CA LEU A 408 -21.50 26.01 -21.16
C LEU A 408 -21.69 27.11 -20.10
N LEU A 409 -20.61 27.61 -19.52
CA LEU A 409 -20.65 28.63 -18.48
C LEU A 409 -21.12 29.99 -19.04
N MET A 410 -20.68 30.36 -20.25
CA MET A 410 -21.20 31.55 -20.95
C MET A 410 -22.70 31.43 -21.27
N ALA A 411 -23.20 30.22 -21.48
CA ALA A 411 -24.62 29.95 -21.69
C ALA A 411 -25.46 29.88 -20.40
N GLY A 412 -24.84 30.08 -19.22
CA GLY A 412 -25.53 30.13 -17.94
C GLY A 412 -25.61 28.80 -17.18
N ALA A 413 -24.79 27.81 -17.55
CA ALA A 413 -24.55 26.64 -16.68
C ALA A 413 -24.02 27.11 -15.32
N ASP A 414 -24.43 26.44 -14.24
CA ASP A 414 -24.00 26.81 -12.89
C ASP A 414 -22.60 26.23 -12.60
N PRO A 415 -21.55 27.05 -12.46
CA PRO A 415 -20.20 26.58 -12.13
C PRO A 415 -20.10 26.01 -10.71
N ASN A 416 -21.06 26.32 -9.83
CA ASN A 416 -21.11 25.87 -8.44
C ASN A 416 -22.16 24.79 -8.19
N ALA A 417 -22.63 24.13 -9.25
CA ALA A 417 -23.54 22.99 -9.12
C ALA A 417 -22.88 21.89 -8.27
N VAL A 418 -23.70 21.23 -7.45
CA VAL A 418 -23.31 20.11 -6.59
C VAL A 418 -24.18 18.89 -6.91
N ASP A 419 -23.56 17.72 -7.07
CA ASP A 419 -24.22 16.44 -7.30
C ASP A 419 -24.63 15.73 -5.99
N GLU A 420 -25.21 14.53 -6.09
CA GLU A 420 -25.70 13.77 -4.92
C GLU A 420 -24.56 13.23 -4.03
N GLU A 421 -23.35 13.12 -4.56
CA GLU A 421 -22.16 12.75 -3.79
C GLU A 421 -21.56 13.95 -3.04
N GLY A 422 -22.17 15.13 -3.17
CA GLY A 422 -21.67 16.39 -2.63
C GLY A 422 -20.50 16.96 -3.44
N GLU A 423 -20.19 16.39 -4.60
CA GLU A 423 -19.10 16.87 -5.45
C GLU A 423 -19.59 18.09 -6.22
N SER A 424 -18.77 19.13 -6.26
CA SER A 424 -18.96 20.27 -7.16
C SER A 424 -18.27 20.03 -8.50
N VAL A 425 -18.60 20.85 -9.49
CA VAL A 425 -17.92 20.84 -10.81
C VAL A 425 -16.39 20.94 -10.66
N LEU A 426 -15.92 21.76 -9.70
CA LEU A 426 -14.50 21.91 -9.38
C LEU A 426 -13.88 20.67 -8.73
N HIS A 427 -14.61 19.95 -7.87
CA HIS A 427 -14.10 18.70 -7.30
C HIS A 427 -13.76 17.70 -8.41
N ARG A 428 -14.70 17.49 -9.36
CA ARG A 428 -14.51 16.55 -10.49
C ARG A 428 -13.34 16.94 -11.37
N ALA A 429 -13.20 18.22 -11.72
CA ALA A 429 -12.11 18.72 -12.56
C ALA A 429 -10.74 18.52 -11.89
N VAL A 430 -10.63 18.85 -10.60
CA VAL A 430 -9.38 18.72 -9.84
C VAL A 430 -9.03 17.26 -9.58
N ALA A 431 -10.00 16.43 -9.16
CA ALA A 431 -9.79 15.00 -8.89
C ALA A 431 -9.26 14.24 -10.12
N LYS A 432 -9.69 14.63 -11.33
CA LYS A 432 -9.21 14.09 -12.61
C LYS A 432 -7.95 14.77 -13.15
N LYS A 433 -7.41 15.76 -12.43
CA LYS A 433 -6.20 16.52 -12.80
C LYS A 433 -6.35 17.33 -14.10
N TYR A 434 -7.56 17.77 -14.43
CA TYR A 434 -7.81 18.64 -15.58
C TYR A 434 -7.69 20.11 -15.19
N THR A 435 -6.43 20.57 -15.03
CA THR A 435 -6.09 21.92 -14.60
C THR A 435 -6.76 22.99 -15.45
N ASP A 436 -6.65 22.94 -16.78
CA ASP A 436 -7.19 23.99 -17.65
C ASP A 436 -8.71 24.10 -17.55
N CYS A 437 -9.41 22.96 -17.40
CA CYS A 437 -10.85 22.94 -17.18
C CYS A 437 -11.20 23.58 -15.82
N ALA A 438 -10.46 23.25 -14.75
CA ALA A 438 -10.64 23.87 -13.44
C ALA A 438 -10.39 25.39 -13.46
N LEU A 439 -9.38 25.86 -14.22
CA LEU A 439 -9.11 27.28 -14.41
C LEU A 439 -10.29 27.99 -15.09
N VAL A 440 -10.85 27.41 -16.15
CA VAL A 440 -12.03 27.97 -16.82
C VAL A 440 -13.22 28.07 -15.88
N VAL A 441 -13.44 27.07 -15.02
CA VAL A 441 -14.53 27.11 -14.02
C VAL A 441 -14.31 28.26 -13.02
N LEU A 442 -13.09 28.45 -12.53
CA LEU A 442 -12.76 29.56 -11.62
C LEU A 442 -12.97 30.94 -12.27
N GLU A 443 -12.53 31.12 -13.51
CA GLU A 443 -12.65 32.38 -14.25
C GLU A 443 -14.10 32.80 -14.54
N ASN A 444 -15.03 31.84 -14.50
CA ASN A 444 -16.44 32.05 -14.80
C ASN A 444 -17.33 31.89 -13.55
N GLY A 445 -16.83 32.21 -12.36
CA GLY A 445 -17.63 32.33 -11.12
C GLY A 445 -17.70 31.06 -10.27
N GLY A 446 -16.80 30.09 -10.50
CA GLY A 446 -16.68 28.88 -9.69
C GLY A 446 -15.93 29.05 -8.37
N SER A 447 -15.44 30.24 -8.03
CA SER A 447 -14.65 30.48 -6.81
C SER A 447 -15.36 30.02 -5.53
N LYS A 448 -16.68 30.18 -5.46
CA LYS A 448 -17.52 29.77 -4.31
C LYS A 448 -17.53 28.28 -4.07
N SER A 449 -17.27 27.46 -5.09
CA SER A 449 -17.18 26.01 -4.92
C SER A 449 -16.02 25.57 -4.05
N MET A 450 -15.00 26.43 -3.86
CA MET A 450 -13.82 26.10 -3.04
C MET A 450 -14.15 25.85 -1.56
N SER A 451 -15.31 26.31 -1.06
CA SER A 451 -15.77 26.04 0.31
C SER A 451 -16.73 24.84 0.42
N VAL A 452 -17.16 24.26 -0.70
CA VAL A 452 -18.13 23.14 -0.70
C VAL A 452 -17.43 21.86 -0.24
N LEU A 453 -18.08 21.10 0.64
CA LEU A 453 -17.61 19.79 1.12
C LEU A 453 -18.29 18.65 0.36
N ASN A 454 -17.50 17.69 -0.11
CA ASN A 454 -18.01 16.42 -0.64
C ASN A 454 -18.40 15.44 0.48
N SER A 455 -18.91 14.26 0.08
CA SER A 455 -19.25 13.16 1.01
C SER A 455 -18.10 12.67 1.89
N GLU A 456 -16.84 12.86 1.45
CA GLU A 456 -15.62 12.54 2.21
C GLU A 456 -15.10 13.70 3.07
N LYS A 457 -15.84 14.82 3.13
CA LYS A 457 -15.47 16.07 3.82
C LYS A 457 -14.19 16.72 3.28
N TYR A 458 -13.93 16.58 1.99
CA TYR A 458 -12.93 17.37 1.27
C TYR A 458 -13.58 18.52 0.53
N THR A 459 -12.85 19.62 0.43
CA THR A 459 -13.18 20.73 -0.46
C THR A 459 -12.32 20.64 -1.73
N PRO A 460 -12.64 21.37 -2.82
CA PRO A 460 -11.77 21.38 -4.00
C PRO A 460 -10.38 21.90 -3.67
N LEU A 461 -10.24 22.79 -2.68
CA LEU A 461 -8.94 23.27 -2.20
C LEU A 461 -8.09 22.13 -1.61
N HIS A 462 -8.69 21.25 -0.80
CA HIS A 462 -8.00 20.07 -0.30
C HIS A 462 -7.58 19.12 -1.44
N LEU A 463 -8.43 18.94 -2.44
CA LEU A 463 -8.09 18.14 -3.62
C LEU A 463 -6.96 18.78 -4.45
N CYS A 464 -6.88 20.11 -4.52
CA CYS A 464 -5.76 20.80 -5.16
C CYS A 464 -4.44 20.45 -4.46
N VAL A 465 -4.43 20.41 -3.13
CA VAL A 465 -3.26 20.00 -2.35
C VAL A 465 -2.94 18.52 -2.58
N ALA A 466 -3.94 17.64 -2.54
CA ALA A 466 -3.76 16.20 -2.78
C ALA A 466 -3.27 15.86 -4.19
N THR A 467 -3.58 16.72 -5.18
CA THR A 467 -3.16 16.57 -6.58
C THR A 467 -1.97 17.47 -6.95
N TRP A 468 -1.42 18.22 -6.00
CA TRP A 468 -0.29 19.14 -6.16
C TRP A 468 -0.53 20.26 -7.20
N ASN A 469 -1.78 20.68 -7.35
CA ASN A 469 -2.18 21.67 -8.35
C ASN A 469 -2.04 23.12 -7.85
N VAL A 470 -0.81 23.64 -7.84
CA VAL A 470 -0.50 25.02 -7.44
C VAL A 470 -1.20 26.05 -8.35
N ALA A 471 -1.34 25.74 -9.64
CA ALA A 471 -1.91 26.65 -10.63
C ALA A 471 -3.37 27.01 -10.32
N VAL A 472 -4.18 26.02 -9.94
CA VAL A 472 -5.58 26.24 -9.55
C VAL A 472 -5.67 27.07 -8.27
N VAL A 473 -4.84 26.79 -7.26
CA VAL A 473 -4.82 27.56 -5.99
C VAL A 473 -4.43 29.02 -6.25
N ARG A 474 -3.38 29.26 -7.04
CA ARG A 474 -2.96 30.62 -7.41
C ARG A 474 -4.07 31.36 -8.14
N ARG A 475 -4.66 30.73 -9.16
CA ARG A 475 -5.71 31.36 -9.95
C ARG A 475 -6.93 31.66 -9.10
N TRP A 476 -7.30 30.76 -8.19
CA TRP A 476 -8.39 30.98 -7.25
C TRP A 476 -8.17 32.24 -6.40
N VAL A 477 -6.98 32.41 -5.81
CA VAL A 477 -6.64 33.61 -5.03
C VAL A 477 -6.68 34.90 -5.87
N GLU A 478 -6.35 34.83 -7.16
CA GLU A 478 -6.43 35.98 -8.06
C GLU A 478 -7.86 36.38 -8.45
N VAL A 479 -8.80 35.43 -8.53
CA VAL A 479 -10.17 35.68 -9.00
C VAL A 479 -11.20 35.79 -7.88
N ALA A 480 -10.94 35.17 -6.73
CA ALA A 480 -11.86 35.13 -5.60
C ALA A 480 -11.87 36.45 -4.83
N THR A 481 -13.02 36.77 -4.24
CA THR A 481 -13.12 37.88 -3.29
C THR A 481 -12.47 37.51 -1.95
N PRO A 482 -11.97 38.48 -1.15
CA PRO A 482 -11.42 38.19 0.17
C PRO A 482 -12.38 37.43 1.08
N GLU A 483 -13.68 37.69 0.97
CA GLU A 483 -14.72 36.98 1.71
C GLU A 483 -14.83 35.50 1.28
N GLU A 484 -14.80 35.22 -0.03
CA GLU A 484 -14.80 33.85 -0.55
C GLU A 484 -13.54 33.06 -0.15
N ILE A 485 -12.39 33.74 -0.06
CA ILE A 485 -11.14 33.13 0.43
C ILE A 485 -11.28 32.77 1.91
N ALA A 486 -11.72 33.72 2.74
CA ALA A 486 -11.90 33.51 4.18
C ALA A 486 -12.89 32.37 4.48
N ASP A 487 -13.97 32.25 3.70
CA ASP A 487 -14.96 31.19 3.87
C ASP A 487 -14.43 29.78 3.50
N ALA A 488 -13.38 29.67 2.70
CA ALA A 488 -12.90 28.39 2.17
C ALA A 488 -11.55 27.92 2.74
N ILE A 489 -10.65 28.85 3.08
CA ILE A 489 -9.23 28.56 3.31
C ILE A 489 -8.96 27.71 4.56
N ASP A 490 -9.77 27.88 5.60
CA ASP A 490 -9.60 27.25 6.92
C ASP A 490 -10.59 26.12 7.20
N ILE A 491 -11.33 25.67 6.19
CA ILE A 491 -12.24 24.52 6.35
C ILE A 491 -11.39 23.27 6.66
N PRO A 492 -11.66 22.54 7.75
CA PRO A 492 -10.93 21.32 8.08
C PRO A 492 -11.49 20.10 7.33
N SER A 493 -10.59 19.25 6.82
CA SER A 493 -10.92 17.89 6.36
C SER A 493 -10.64 16.83 7.42
N SER A 494 -10.81 15.54 7.08
CA SER A 494 -10.43 14.41 7.92
C SER A 494 -8.92 14.36 8.24
N VAL A 495 -8.07 15.03 7.45
CA VAL A 495 -6.61 15.09 7.65
C VAL A 495 -6.19 16.39 8.34
N GLY A 496 -6.91 17.48 8.09
CA GLY A 496 -6.60 18.84 8.56
C GLY A 496 -7.03 19.88 7.52
N THR A 497 -6.67 21.15 7.75
CA THR A 497 -6.88 22.22 6.76
C THR A 497 -5.96 22.04 5.55
N ALA A 498 -6.26 22.73 4.44
CA ALA A 498 -5.42 22.74 3.25
C ALA A 498 -3.97 23.14 3.55
N LEU A 499 -3.76 24.09 4.48
CA LEU A 499 -2.44 24.51 4.94
C LEU A 499 -1.66 23.35 5.58
N CYS A 500 -2.29 22.63 6.52
CA CYS A 500 -1.67 21.47 7.18
C CYS A 500 -1.35 20.34 6.20
N MET A 501 -2.26 20.07 5.26
CA MET A 501 -2.04 19.08 4.21
C MET A 501 -0.87 19.44 3.31
N ALA A 502 -0.74 20.72 2.92
CA ALA A 502 0.35 21.19 2.06
C ALA A 502 1.71 21.08 2.75
N ALA A 503 1.77 21.43 4.05
CA ALA A 503 2.99 21.29 4.86
C ALA A 503 3.40 19.83 5.09
N ALA A 504 2.47 18.88 4.97
CA ALA A 504 2.70 17.44 5.17
C ALA A 504 2.98 16.67 3.88
N LEU A 505 3.11 17.35 2.73
CA LEU A 505 3.44 16.69 1.46
C LEU A 505 4.80 15.98 1.53
N LYS A 506 4.89 14.83 0.84
CA LYS A 506 6.09 13.97 0.83
C LYS A 506 7.24 14.63 0.07
N LYS A 507 8.47 14.13 0.29
CA LYS A 507 9.73 14.65 -0.30
C LYS A 507 9.67 14.84 -1.81
N ASP A 508 8.89 14.03 -2.52
CA ASP A 508 8.80 14.06 -3.98
C ASP A 508 8.13 15.35 -4.51
N HIS A 509 7.35 16.04 -3.67
CA HIS A 509 6.56 17.24 -4.01
C HIS A 509 6.75 18.38 -3.00
N GLU A 510 7.95 18.51 -2.43
CA GLU A 510 8.26 19.55 -1.44
C GLU A 510 8.19 20.97 -2.03
N ILE A 511 8.48 21.14 -3.32
CA ILE A 511 8.51 22.45 -3.98
C ILE A 511 7.09 22.99 -4.11
N GLU A 512 6.19 22.16 -4.62
CA GLU A 512 4.77 22.48 -4.77
C GLU A 512 4.12 22.70 -3.41
N GLY A 513 4.46 21.88 -2.40
CA GLY A 513 3.98 22.05 -1.03
C GLY A 513 4.42 23.37 -0.40
N ARG A 514 5.71 23.74 -0.52
CA ARG A 514 6.24 25.03 -0.06
C ARG A 514 5.54 26.21 -0.72
N GLU A 515 5.31 26.11 -2.03
CA GLU A 515 4.62 27.16 -2.78
C GLU A 515 3.15 27.29 -2.38
N MET A 516 2.44 26.18 -2.16
CA MET A 516 1.08 26.18 -1.64
C MET A 516 1.00 26.80 -0.24
N VAL A 517 1.91 26.41 0.66
CA VAL A 517 1.97 27.00 2.00
C VAL A 517 2.21 28.51 1.93
N HIS A 518 3.11 28.96 1.06
CA HIS A 518 3.34 30.40 0.83
C HIS A 518 2.07 31.12 0.37
N ILE A 519 1.37 30.59 -0.64
CA ILE A 519 0.14 31.19 -1.18
C ILE A 519 -0.96 31.21 -0.11
N LEU A 520 -1.17 30.10 0.61
CA LEU A 520 -2.23 29.99 1.61
C LEU A 520 -2.00 30.94 2.80
N LEU A 521 -0.77 31.05 3.32
CA LEU A 521 -0.45 32.00 4.39
C LEU A 521 -0.55 33.45 3.91
N ALA A 522 -0.06 33.76 2.70
CA ALA A 522 -0.20 35.10 2.12
C ALA A 522 -1.66 35.51 1.89
N SER A 523 -2.55 34.53 1.73
CA SER A 523 -3.99 34.71 1.54
C SER A 523 -4.78 34.73 2.85
N GLY A 524 -4.10 34.68 4.01
CA GLY A 524 -4.71 34.79 5.33
C GLY A 524 -5.13 33.46 5.98
N GLY A 525 -4.65 32.32 5.50
CA GLY A 525 -4.92 31.03 6.12
C GLY A 525 -4.41 30.96 7.56
N ASP A 526 -5.18 30.35 8.46
CA ASP A 526 -4.91 30.30 9.89
C ASP A 526 -3.64 29.48 10.18
N PRO A 527 -2.54 30.10 10.64
CA PRO A 527 -1.32 29.38 10.94
C PRO A 527 -1.44 28.51 12.20
N THR A 528 -2.46 28.75 13.03
CA THR A 528 -2.75 27.99 14.25
C THR A 528 -3.56 26.72 13.99
N ALA A 529 -4.04 26.54 12.75
CA ALA A 529 -4.72 25.32 12.33
C ALA A 529 -3.84 24.09 12.55
N GLN A 530 -4.48 22.99 12.96
CA GLN A 530 -3.80 21.77 13.36
C GLN A 530 -4.27 20.58 12.52
N ASP A 531 -3.36 19.65 12.24
CA ASP A 531 -3.69 18.37 11.62
C ASP A 531 -4.53 17.49 12.57
N ALA A 532 -5.42 16.67 12.01
CA ALA A 532 -6.35 15.86 12.80
C ALA A 532 -5.67 14.64 13.47
N GLN A 533 -4.51 14.22 12.95
CA GLN A 533 -3.85 12.97 13.38
C GLN A 533 -2.97 13.16 14.62
N HIS A 534 -2.25 14.26 14.69
CA HIS A 534 -1.22 14.54 15.69
C HIS A 534 -1.39 15.92 16.33
N GLY A 535 -2.38 16.71 15.89
CA GLY A 535 -2.64 18.04 16.42
C GLY A 535 -1.51 19.03 16.11
N ARG A 536 -0.76 18.85 15.02
CA ARG A 536 0.40 19.70 14.68
C ARG A 536 0.01 20.83 13.73
N THR A 537 0.61 22.00 13.92
CA THR A 537 0.51 23.10 12.95
C THR A 537 1.50 22.91 11.79
N ALA A 538 1.35 23.69 10.72
CA ALA A 538 2.29 23.64 9.58
C ALA A 538 3.75 23.84 10.02
N LEU A 539 4.03 24.74 10.97
CA LEU A 539 5.38 24.99 11.48
C LEU A 539 5.95 23.80 12.27
N HIS A 540 5.11 23.07 13.00
CA HIS A 540 5.51 21.82 13.68
C HIS A 540 5.88 20.74 12.67
N THR A 541 5.09 20.58 11.61
CA THR A 541 5.34 19.60 10.54
C THR A 541 6.65 19.91 9.80
N ALA A 542 6.88 21.18 9.43
CA ALA A 542 8.12 21.62 8.79
C ALA A 542 9.36 21.36 9.69
N SER A 543 9.23 21.69 10.98
CA SER A 543 10.28 21.48 11.98
C SER A 543 10.61 20.00 12.20
N MET A 544 9.58 19.15 12.20
CA MET A 544 9.72 17.69 12.30
C MET A 544 10.44 17.10 11.07
N ALA A 545 10.12 17.60 9.88
CA ALA A 545 10.71 17.16 8.61
C ALA A 545 12.14 17.69 8.39
N ASN A 546 12.62 18.58 9.27
CA ASN A 546 13.86 19.35 9.11
C ASN A 546 13.90 20.16 7.79
N ASP A 547 12.75 20.65 7.33
CA ASP A 547 12.62 21.48 6.13
C ASP A 547 12.86 22.96 6.46
N VAL A 548 14.12 23.37 6.33
CA VAL A 548 14.58 24.73 6.66
C VAL A 548 13.90 25.79 5.80
N GLU A 549 13.68 25.52 4.51
CA GLU A 549 13.11 26.51 3.60
C GLU A 549 11.61 26.68 3.87
N LEU A 550 10.89 25.60 4.17
CA LEU A 550 9.49 25.70 4.60
C LEU A 550 9.36 26.45 5.94
N VAL A 551 10.26 26.21 6.91
CA VAL A 551 10.29 26.97 8.17
C VAL A 551 10.50 28.47 7.89
N LYS A 552 11.42 28.85 6.99
CA LYS A 552 11.61 30.26 6.61
C LYS A 552 10.35 30.85 6.00
N ILE A 553 9.74 30.17 5.02
CA ILE A 553 8.50 30.64 4.36
C ILE A 553 7.40 30.92 5.39
N ILE A 554 7.22 30.02 6.36
CA ILE A 554 6.19 30.17 7.40
C ILE A 554 6.53 31.33 8.35
N LEU A 555 7.78 31.49 8.77
CA LEU A 555 8.19 32.58 9.64
C LEU A 555 8.16 33.95 8.93
N ASP A 556 8.54 34.00 7.66
CA ASP A 556 8.48 35.21 6.81
C ASP A 556 7.02 35.67 6.59
N ALA A 557 6.06 34.75 6.67
CA ALA A 557 4.63 35.06 6.67
C ALA A 557 4.12 35.64 8.01
N GLY A 558 4.99 35.81 9.01
CA GLY A 558 4.66 36.42 10.30
C GLY A 558 4.08 35.47 11.34
N VAL A 559 4.20 34.16 11.14
CA VAL A 559 3.75 33.14 12.10
C VAL A 559 4.62 33.19 13.35
N ASP A 560 3.99 33.15 14.53
CA ASP A 560 4.73 33.08 15.79
C ASP A 560 5.56 31.79 15.87
N VAL A 561 6.87 31.95 16.06
CA VAL A 561 7.83 30.85 16.24
C VAL A 561 7.48 29.99 17.46
N ASN A 562 6.75 30.54 18.43
CA ASN A 562 6.31 29.89 19.67
C ASN A 562 4.87 29.36 19.61
N ILE A 563 4.31 29.21 18.41
CA ILE A 563 2.97 28.67 18.21
C ILE A 563 2.79 27.34 18.94
N ARG A 564 1.67 27.18 19.64
CA ARG A 564 1.40 25.99 20.43
C ARG A 564 0.41 25.08 19.74
N ASN A 565 0.71 23.79 19.78
CA ASN A 565 -0.18 22.74 19.34
C ASN A 565 -1.17 22.33 20.47
N VAL A 566 -2.07 21.37 20.23
CA VAL A 566 -3.03 20.90 21.26
C VAL A 566 -2.38 20.39 22.55
N GLN A 567 -1.12 19.93 22.47
CA GLN A 567 -0.32 19.43 23.60
C GLN A 567 0.54 20.51 24.28
N ASN A 568 0.28 21.79 23.97
CA ASN A 568 1.12 22.94 24.33
C ASN A 568 2.59 22.84 23.89
N THR A 569 2.92 21.93 22.96
CA THR A 569 4.27 21.84 22.40
C THR A 569 4.49 22.97 21.41
N ILE A 570 5.74 23.43 21.31
CA ILE A 570 6.19 24.43 20.33
C ILE A 570 7.06 23.77 19.25
N PRO A 571 7.25 24.39 18.07
CA PRO A 571 8.05 23.82 16.99
C PRO A 571 9.47 23.44 17.41
N LEU A 572 10.08 24.20 18.34
CA LEU A 572 11.40 23.90 18.89
C LEU A 572 11.44 22.57 19.64
N HIS A 573 10.38 22.21 20.39
CA HIS A 573 10.27 20.93 21.09
C HIS A 573 10.30 19.77 20.10
N VAL A 574 9.52 19.86 19.03
CA VAL A 574 9.46 18.83 17.98
C VAL A 574 10.79 18.74 17.23
N ALA A 575 11.43 19.87 16.91
CA ALA A 575 12.72 19.89 16.25
C ALA A 575 13.82 19.20 17.10
N LEU A 576 13.86 19.47 18.41
CA LEU A 576 14.81 18.84 19.34
C LEU A 576 14.53 17.33 19.51
N ALA A 577 13.27 16.94 19.68
CA ALA A 577 12.87 15.54 19.81
C ALA A 577 13.22 14.70 18.56
N ARG A 578 13.25 15.33 17.38
CA ARG A 578 13.55 14.68 16.10
C ARG A 578 14.98 14.86 15.60
N GLY A 579 15.79 15.65 16.31
CA GLY A 579 17.16 15.95 15.89
C GLY A 579 17.26 16.78 14.61
N ALA A 580 16.27 17.64 14.36
CA ALA A 580 16.22 18.52 13.20
C ALA A 580 17.20 19.69 13.34
N LYS A 581 18.51 19.40 13.29
CA LYS A 581 19.62 20.32 13.63
C LYS A 581 19.48 21.69 12.96
N SER A 582 19.21 21.70 11.67
CA SER A 582 19.14 22.95 10.89
C SER A 582 17.93 23.79 11.31
N CYS A 583 16.79 23.15 11.56
CA CYS A 583 15.58 23.83 12.04
C CYS A 583 15.74 24.31 13.49
N VAL A 584 16.38 23.55 14.39
CA VAL A 584 16.65 24.00 15.77
C VAL A 584 17.43 25.31 15.77
N GLY A 585 18.51 25.38 14.97
CA GLY A 585 19.31 26.60 14.85
C GLY A 585 18.51 27.79 14.33
N LEU A 586 17.69 27.59 13.29
CA LEU A 586 16.84 28.62 12.70
C LEU A 586 15.74 29.10 13.66
N LEU A 587 15.06 28.19 14.36
CA LEU A 587 14.01 28.53 15.32
C LEU A 587 14.58 29.34 16.48
N LEU A 588 15.73 28.93 17.03
CA LEU A 588 16.41 29.67 18.10
C LEU A 588 16.85 31.06 17.64
N SER A 589 17.43 31.18 16.44
CA SER A 589 17.82 32.50 15.88
C SER A 589 16.61 33.40 15.58
N SER A 590 15.43 32.79 15.38
CA SER A 590 14.17 33.49 15.12
C SER A 590 13.37 33.80 16.40
N GLY A 591 13.95 33.55 17.58
CA GLY A 591 13.35 33.92 18.87
C GLY A 591 12.48 32.84 19.52
N ALA A 592 12.67 31.56 19.20
CA ALA A 592 12.01 30.47 19.90
C ALA A 592 12.35 30.48 21.40
N ASN A 593 11.32 30.48 22.24
CA ASN A 593 11.41 30.51 23.68
C ASN A 593 11.55 29.09 24.24
N TYR A 594 12.79 28.73 24.54
CA TYR A 594 13.16 27.44 25.14
C TYR A 594 12.66 27.22 26.57
N ASN A 595 12.09 28.23 27.23
CA ASN A 595 11.54 28.10 28.58
C ASN A 595 10.07 27.67 28.60
N LEU A 596 9.38 27.68 27.46
CA LEU A 596 7.98 27.26 27.40
C LEU A 596 7.86 25.78 27.74
N GLN A 597 6.83 25.44 28.52
CA GLN A 597 6.54 24.07 28.93
C GLN A 597 5.35 23.52 28.14
N ASP A 598 5.45 22.25 27.75
CA ASP A 598 4.35 21.49 27.17
C ASP A 598 3.41 20.92 28.26
N ASP A 599 2.44 20.10 27.86
CA ASP A 599 1.48 19.45 28.76
C ASP A 599 2.10 18.48 29.77
N GLU A 600 3.34 18.01 29.56
CA GLU A 600 4.10 17.20 30.53
C GLU A 600 4.96 18.09 31.45
N GLY A 601 4.93 19.41 31.24
CA GLY A 601 5.78 20.36 31.93
C GLY A 601 7.21 20.35 31.40
N ASP A 602 7.49 19.68 30.29
CA ASP A 602 8.82 19.62 29.70
C ASP A 602 9.06 20.88 28.87
N ASN A 603 10.25 21.44 29.02
CA ASN A 603 10.72 22.58 28.23
C ASN A 603 11.81 22.10 27.28
N ALA A 604 12.32 22.98 26.43
CA ALA A 604 13.34 22.62 25.45
C ALA A 604 14.61 22.00 26.10
N PHE A 605 14.97 22.38 27.33
CA PHE A 605 16.10 21.77 28.05
C PHE A 605 15.81 20.31 28.43
N HIS A 606 14.62 20.01 28.98
CA HIS A 606 14.20 18.65 29.30
C HIS A 606 14.20 17.76 28.05
N ILE A 607 13.57 18.24 26.97
CA ILE A 607 13.44 17.50 25.72
C ILE A 607 14.81 17.27 25.08
N ALA A 608 15.66 18.29 25.03
CA ALA A 608 17.02 18.15 24.50
C ALA A 608 17.86 17.14 25.30
N ALA A 609 17.79 17.19 26.64
CA ALA A 609 18.54 16.27 27.50
C ALA A 609 18.01 14.82 27.43
N ASP A 610 16.70 14.63 27.33
CA ASP A 610 16.12 13.29 27.18
C ASP A 610 16.43 12.71 25.80
N ALA A 611 16.23 13.51 24.74
CA ALA A 611 16.53 13.12 23.36
C ALA A 611 18.04 12.92 23.13
N ALA A 612 18.92 13.50 23.95
CA ALA A 612 20.37 13.29 23.87
C ALA A 612 20.82 11.84 24.07
N LYS A 613 19.94 10.97 24.59
CA LYS A 613 20.15 9.51 24.61
C LYS A 613 20.35 8.92 23.21
N MET A 614 19.77 9.58 22.22
CA MET A 614 19.70 9.18 20.82
C MET A 614 20.40 10.20 19.91
N ILE A 615 20.24 11.49 20.18
CA ILE A 615 20.69 12.60 19.31
C ILE A 615 21.74 13.43 20.05
N ARG A 616 23.02 13.14 19.84
CA ARG A 616 24.13 13.76 20.59
C ARG A 616 24.16 15.29 20.45
N GLU A 617 23.82 15.78 19.28
CA GLU A 617 23.86 17.20 18.91
C GLU A 617 22.94 18.05 19.78
N ASN A 618 21.92 17.45 20.42
CA ASN A 618 21.08 18.16 21.38
C ASN A 618 21.86 18.66 22.59
N LEU A 619 22.97 18.01 22.96
CA LEU A 619 23.87 18.51 24.00
C LEU A 619 24.56 19.82 23.58
N GLU A 620 24.83 20.02 22.29
CA GLU A 620 25.35 21.29 21.77
C GLU A 620 24.28 22.39 21.84
N TRP A 621 23.03 22.05 21.54
CA TRP A 621 21.91 22.98 21.67
C TRP A 621 21.65 23.39 23.13
N LEU A 622 21.85 22.50 24.10
CA LEU A 622 21.87 22.86 25.53
C LEU A 622 22.91 23.96 25.80
N ILE A 623 24.13 23.83 25.28
CA ILE A 623 25.18 24.88 25.44
C ILE A 623 24.69 26.21 24.87
N VAL A 624 24.10 26.19 23.67
CA VAL A 624 23.59 27.40 23.01
C VAL A 624 22.50 28.06 23.85
N MET A 625 21.51 27.30 24.32
CA MET A 625 20.42 27.82 25.15
C MET A 625 20.92 28.31 26.52
N LEU A 626 21.86 27.60 27.16
CA LEU A 626 22.47 27.97 28.45
C LEU A 626 23.34 29.22 28.38
N ARG A 627 23.84 29.63 27.20
CA ARG A 627 24.58 30.89 27.07
C ARG A 627 23.69 32.11 27.32
N ASN A 628 22.39 32.00 27.11
CA ASN A 628 21.46 33.11 27.28
C ASN A 628 21.05 33.34 28.74
N PRO A 629 20.99 34.61 29.20
CA PRO A 629 20.78 34.98 30.61
C PRO A 629 19.47 34.49 31.24
N ASP A 630 18.44 34.29 30.45
CA ASP A 630 17.05 33.96 30.80
C ASP A 630 16.74 32.45 30.82
N ALA A 631 17.77 31.59 30.72
CA ALA A 631 17.61 30.14 30.77
C ALA A 631 17.01 29.65 32.12
N SER A 632 15.81 29.09 32.09
CA SER A 632 15.09 28.55 33.25
C SER A 632 15.47 27.09 33.55
N VAL A 633 16.72 26.89 33.98
CA VAL A 633 17.31 25.56 34.22
C VAL A 633 16.74 24.80 35.44
N GLU A 634 16.14 25.52 36.39
CA GLU A 634 15.52 24.97 37.59
C GLU A 634 14.02 24.67 37.43
N ALA A 635 13.46 24.87 36.22
CA ALA A 635 12.08 24.51 35.93
C ALA A 635 11.89 23.01 36.16
N ARG A 636 10.75 22.65 36.78
CA ARG A 636 10.37 21.26 37.02
C ARG A 636 9.23 20.89 36.08
N ASN A 637 9.33 19.73 35.47
CA ASN A 637 8.23 19.12 34.73
C ASN A 637 7.20 18.51 35.70
N HIS A 638 6.11 17.95 35.17
CA HIS A 638 5.06 17.32 36.00
C HIS A 638 5.55 16.09 36.78
N SER A 639 6.62 15.43 36.32
CA SER A 639 7.30 14.37 37.07
C SER A 639 8.23 14.88 38.18
N GLY A 640 8.34 16.20 38.35
CA GLY A 640 9.20 16.86 39.33
C GLY A 640 10.68 16.91 38.95
N LYS A 641 11.04 16.45 37.74
CA LYS A 641 12.41 16.42 37.23
C LYS A 641 12.82 17.76 36.66
N THR A 642 14.11 18.06 36.81
CA THR A 642 14.81 19.23 36.27
C THR A 642 15.77 18.80 35.15
N LEU A 643 16.33 19.75 34.41
CA LEU A 643 17.42 19.49 33.45
C LEU A 643 18.54 18.64 34.08
N ARG A 644 18.90 18.93 35.33
CA ARG A 644 19.91 18.16 36.07
C ARG A 644 19.57 16.68 36.12
N ASP A 645 18.32 16.32 36.45
CA ASP A 645 17.93 14.92 36.65
C ASP A 645 18.05 14.11 35.35
N PHE A 646 17.75 14.72 34.20
CA PHE A 646 17.95 14.09 32.90
C PHE A 646 19.44 13.92 32.58
N LEU A 647 20.26 14.92 32.87
CA LEU A 647 21.71 14.86 32.64
C LEU A 647 22.43 13.86 33.57
N GLU A 648 21.97 13.69 34.81
CA GLU A 648 22.51 12.68 35.75
C GLU A 648 22.24 11.25 35.27
N ALA A 649 21.23 11.05 34.42
CA ALA A 649 20.94 9.75 33.81
C ALA A 649 21.81 9.43 32.58
N LEU A 650 22.56 10.41 32.05
CA LEU A 650 23.45 10.21 30.90
C LEU A 650 24.82 9.71 31.34
N PRO A 651 25.51 8.88 30.53
CA PRO A 651 26.91 8.53 30.73
C PRO A 651 27.77 9.79 30.82
N ARG A 652 28.69 9.83 31.80
CA ARG A 652 29.42 11.05 32.13
C ARG A 652 30.38 11.49 31.04
N GLU A 653 30.90 10.54 30.29
CA GLU A 653 31.75 10.70 29.10
C GLU A 653 31.03 11.38 27.92
N TRP A 654 29.70 11.47 27.92
CA TRP A 654 28.94 12.16 26.88
C TRP A 654 28.84 13.67 27.13
N ILE A 655 28.94 14.09 28.39
CA ILE A 655 28.84 15.50 28.79
C ILE A 655 30.18 16.18 28.54
N SER A 656 30.21 17.08 27.56
CA SER A 656 31.42 17.82 27.20
C SER A 656 31.85 18.79 28.29
N GLU A 657 33.14 19.15 28.30
CA GLU A 657 33.66 20.17 29.21
C GLU A 657 32.96 21.52 29.01
N ASP A 658 32.63 21.88 27.75
CA ASP A 658 31.92 23.12 27.43
C ASP A 658 30.49 23.13 27.98
N LEU A 659 29.80 21.97 27.97
CA LEU A 659 28.48 21.83 28.59
C LEU A 659 28.57 21.89 30.11
N MET A 660 29.55 21.22 30.72
CA MET A 660 29.81 21.32 32.16
C MET A 660 30.07 22.78 32.59
N GLU A 661 30.87 23.51 31.82
CA GLU A 661 31.15 24.93 32.07
C GLU A 661 29.87 25.78 31.96
N ALA A 662 29.07 25.56 30.92
CA ALA A 662 27.80 26.26 30.73
C ALA A 662 26.80 25.99 31.87
N LEU A 663 26.73 24.75 32.37
CA LEU A 663 25.87 24.37 33.51
C LEU A 663 26.33 25.04 34.81
N VAL A 664 27.63 25.02 35.09
CA VAL A 664 28.20 25.65 36.30
C VAL A 664 27.98 27.17 36.28
N ASN A 665 28.14 27.82 35.13
CA ASN A 665 27.84 29.24 34.96
C ASN A 665 26.36 29.58 35.23
N ARG A 666 25.47 28.59 35.14
CA ARG A 666 24.04 28.69 35.44
C ARG A 666 23.66 28.14 36.82
N GLY A 667 24.62 27.76 37.65
CA GLY A 667 24.38 27.24 38.99
C GLY A 667 23.88 25.80 39.02
N VAL A 668 23.93 25.07 37.89
CA VAL A 668 23.57 23.66 37.83
C VAL A 668 24.80 22.81 38.10
N PHE A 669 24.83 22.15 39.26
CA PHE A 669 25.93 21.29 39.68
C PHE A 669 25.52 19.82 39.60
N LEU A 670 26.14 19.09 38.68
CA LEU A 670 25.98 17.63 38.59
C LEU A 670 26.77 16.92 39.70
N SER A 671 26.40 15.68 39.99
CA SER A 671 27.10 14.84 40.96
C SER A 671 28.59 14.64 40.60
N PRO A 672 29.46 14.44 41.62
CA PRO A 672 30.86 14.12 41.38
C PRO A 672 31.01 12.87 40.51
N THR A 673 31.90 12.92 39.52
CA THR A 673 32.15 11.79 38.64
C THR A 673 32.81 10.66 39.41
N ILE A 674 32.20 9.47 39.36
CA ILE A 674 32.77 8.23 39.91
C ILE A 674 33.65 7.60 38.83
N PHE A 675 34.86 7.20 39.21
CA PHE A 675 35.82 6.56 38.32
C PHE A 675 36.07 5.12 38.77
N ASP A 676 35.92 4.19 37.84
CA ASP A 676 36.14 2.76 37.99
C ASP A 676 37.40 2.33 37.22
N VAL A 677 37.98 1.19 37.62
CA VAL A 677 39.12 0.60 36.90
C VAL A 677 38.71 0.28 35.46
N GLY A 678 39.52 0.73 34.50
CA GLY A 678 39.25 0.63 33.06
C GLY A 678 38.62 1.89 32.45
N ASP A 679 38.17 2.85 33.25
CA ASP A 679 37.64 4.12 32.72
C ASP A 679 38.72 4.91 31.99
N TRP A 680 38.34 5.47 30.84
CA TRP A 680 39.21 6.33 30.07
C TRP A 680 39.08 7.78 30.54
N VAL A 681 40.21 8.44 30.72
CA VAL A 681 40.28 9.80 31.25
C VAL A 681 41.28 10.67 30.50
N LYS A 682 41.02 11.98 30.54
CA LYS A 682 41.99 13.01 30.13
C LYS A 682 42.01 14.13 31.16
N PHE A 683 43.08 14.92 31.18
CA PHE A 683 43.12 16.13 31.97
C PHE A 683 42.09 17.15 31.48
N LYS A 684 41.45 17.86 32.42
CA LYS A 684 40.57 19.00 32.12
C LYS A 684 41.34 20.10 31.41
N ARG A 685 40.69 20.80 30.49
CA ARG A 685 41.27 21.89 29.71
C ARG A 685 41.81 23.02 30.60
N SER A 686 41.17 23.27 31.75
CA SER A 686 41.56 24.31 32.70
C SER A 686 42.83 24.01 33.51
N ILE A 687 43.30 22.77 33.56
CA ILE A 687 44.46 22.38 34.36
C ILE A 687 45.75 22.70 33.60
N THR A 688 46.50 23.69 34.09
CA THR A 688 47.82 24.07 33.54
C THR A 688 48.98 23.44 34.32
N THR A 689 48.79 23.21 35.62
CA THR A 689 49.74 22.56 36.51
C THR A 689 49.01 21.55 37.41
N PRO A 690 49.07 20.24 37.11
CA PRO A 690 48.49 19.22 37.98
C PRO A 690 49.16 19.20 39.34
N THR A 691 48.44 18.80 40.38
CA THR A 691 48.90 18.79 41.78
C THR A 691 50.15 17.94 41.97
N TYR A 692 50.21 16.78 41.33
CA TYR A 692 51.38 15.89 41.35
C TYR A 692 52.38 16.18 40.20
N GLY A 693 52.18 17.27 39.46
CA GLY A 693 52.89 17.57 38.24
C GLY A 693 52.53 16.61 37.09
N TRP A 694 53.00 16.95 35.88
CA TRP A 694 52.68 16.22 34.66
C TRP A 694 53.22 14.78 34.62
N GLN A 695 54.29 14.47 35.37
CA GLN A 695 54.84 13.10 35.49
C GLN A 695 55.05 12.39 34.12
N GLY A 696 55.40 13.16 33.08
CA GLY A 696 55.60 12.67 31.71
C GLY A 696 54.37 12.73 30.80
N ALA A 697 53.16 12.89 31.35
CA ALA A 697 51.93 13.14 30.59
C ALA A 697 51.89 14.58 30.05
N ARG A 698 50.97 14.83 29.12
CA ARG A 698 50.71 16.16 28.53
C ARG A 698 49.25 16.54 28.74
N HIS A 699 48.94 17.81 28.54
CA HIS A 699 47.58 18.34 28.65
C HIS A 699 46.53 17.58 27.83
N ARG A 700 46.90 17.10 26.64
CA ARG A 700 46.02 16.33 25.75
C ARG A 700 46.11 14.82 25.94
N SER A 701 46.94 14.33 26.87
CA SER A 701 47.12 12.90 27.08
C SER A 701 45.82 12.25 27.53
N VAL A 702 45.52 11.12 26.90
CA VAL A 702 44.43 10.22 27.26
C VAL A 702 45.04 8.99 27.89
N GLY A 703 44.50 8.58 29.03
CA GLY A 703 44.94 7.40 29.76
C GLY A 703 43.74 6.65 30.31
N PHE A 704 43.97 5.52 30.96
CA PHE A 704 42.90 4.77 31.60
C PHE A 704 43.23 4.45 33.06
N VAL A 705 42.19 4.37 33.89
CA VAL A 705 42.29 4.20 35.33
C VAL A 705 42.70 2.76 35.65
N GLN A 706 43.86 2.59 36.30
CA GLN A 706 44.36 1.30 36.80
C GLN A 706 43.88 1.00 38.22
N GLY A 707 43.65 2.05 39.01
CA GLY A 707 43.22 1.93 40.40
C GLY A 707 42.74 3.24 40.95
N ALA A 708 41.73 3.19 41.82
CA ALA A 708 41.22 4.31 42.59
C ALA A 708 41.44 4.02 44.08
N PRO A 709 42.65 4.31 44.63
CA PRO A 709 42.94 4.04 46.04
C PRO A 709 41.98 4.75 47.01
N ASP A 710 41.45 5.91 46.63
CA ASP A 710 40.34 6.56 47.29
C ASP A 710 39.48 7.34 46.28
N LYS A 711 38.47 8.09 46.76
CA LYS A 711 37.54 8.83 45.90
C LYS A 711 38.16 10.03 45.18
N ASP A 712 39.28 10.55 45.68
CA ASP A 712 39.91 11.77 45.19
C ASP A 712 41.19 11.49 44.40
N HIS A 713 41.83 10.35 44.61
CA HIS A 713 43.10 9.98 43.98
C HIS A 713 42.94 8.81 43.04
N LEU A 714 43.41 8.97 41.81
CA LEU A 714 43.40 7.96 40.76
C LEU A 714 44.83 7.64 40.31
N LEU A 715 45.07 6.37 40.03
CA LEU A 715 46.24 5.89 39.32
C LEU A 715 45.85 5.65 37.86
N VAL A 716 46.46 6.39 36.95
CA VAL A 716 46.12 6.39 35.52
C VAL A 716 47.35 6.04 34.69
N SER A 717 47.20 5.06 33.79
CA SER A 717 48.23 4.72 32.81
C SER A 717 48.08 5.60 31.57
N PHE A 718 49.09 6.43 31.29
CA PHE A 718 49.24 7.13 30.02
C PHE A 718 50.35 6.47 29.19
N CYS A 719 50.40 6.71 27.88
CA CYS A 719 51.52 6.24 27.04
C CYS A 719 52.92 6.73 27.50
N SER A 720 52.99 7.68 28.43
CA SER A 720 54.22 8.19 29.07
C SER A 720 54.61 7.47 30.35
N GLY A 721 53.75 6.60 30.89
CA GLY A 721 53.90 5.93 32.18
C GLY A 721 52.67 6.11 33.07
N GLU A 722 52.70 5.44 34.23
CA GLU A 722 51.69 5.56 35.28
C GLU A 722 51.82 6.89 36.02
N VAL A 723 50.70 7.58 36.19
CA VAL A 723 50.62 8.91 36.78
C VAL A 723 49.55 8.90 37.88
N ARG A 724 49.87 9.53 39.01
CA ARG A 724 48.88 9.85 40.04
C ARG A 724 48.20 11.18 39.72
N VAL A 725 46.88 11.17 39.64
CA VAL A 725 46.05 12.34 39.33
C VAL A 725 44.92 12.47 40.34
N LEU A 726 44.43 13.69 40.54
CA LEU A 726 43.21 13.88 41.32
C LEU A 726 41.98 13.69 40.44
N ALA A 727 40.91 13.11 40.99
CA ALA A 727 39.64 12.88 40.31
C ALA A 727 39.01 14.20 39.81
N ASN A 728 39.27 15.32 40.48
CA ASN A 728 38.80 16.65 40.07
C ASN A 728 39.64 17.30 38.95
N GLU A 729 40.83 16.78 38.63
CA GLU A 729 41.71 17.27 37.56
C GLU A 729 41.43 16.60 36.20
N VAL A 730 40.70 15.49 36.21
CA VAL A 730 40.41 14.70 35.01
C VAL A 730 38.91 14.63 34.70
N VAL A 731 38.60 14.25 33.46
CA VAL A 731 37.25 13.96 32.97
C VAL A 731 37.23 12.63 32.24
N LYS A 732 36.10 11.92 32.30
CA LYS A 732 35.89 10.70 31.51
C LYS A 732 35.86 11.04 30.01
N VAL A 733 36.35 10.12 29.20
CA VAL A 733 36.24 10.17 27.74
C VAL A 733 35.73 8.83 27.22
N ILE A 734 35.06 8.87 26.06
CA ILE A 734 34.50 7.67 25.45
C ILE A 734 35.65 6.71 25.05
N PRO A 735 35.65 5.44 25.48
CA PRO A 735 36.77 4.50 25.35
C PRO A 735 36.95 3.95 23.92
N LEU A 736 38.17 3.93 23.39
CA LEU A 736 38.46 3.35 22.07
C LEU A 736 38.51 1.83 22.17
N ASP A 737 37.40 1.19 21.80
CA ASP A 737 37.23 -0.25 21.96
C ASP A 737 37.91 -1.04 20.85
N ARG A 738 38.19 -2.31 21.14
CA ARG A 738 38.74 -3.24 20.17
C ARG A 738 37.78 -3.44 19.00
N GLY A 739 38.33 -3.32 17.79
CA GLY A 739 37.66 -3.43 16.51
C GLY A 739 37.30 -2.07 15.90
N GLN A 740 37.35 -0.99 16.68
CA GLN A 740 36.91 0.32 16.24
C GLN A 740 37.80 0.89 15.15
N HIS A 741 37.19 1.46 14.12
CA HIS A 741 37.96 2.19 13.11
C HIS A 741 38.34 3.57 13.64
N VAL A 742 39.62 3.87 13.52
CA VAL A 742 40.24 5.09 14.00
C VAL A 742 41.11 5.69 12.91
N GLN A 743 41.21 7.00 12.94
CA GLN A 743 42.14 7.77 12.11
C GLN A 743 42.90 8.79 12.96
N LEU A 744 43.99 9.30 12.40
CA LEU A 744 44.76 10.37 13.02
C LEU A 744 43.97 11.68 12.97
N LYS A 745 43.86 12.36 14.12
CA LYS A 745 43.18 13.65 14.19
C LYS A 745 43.80 14.69 13.25
N PRO A 746 42.99 15.60 12.69
CA PRO A 746 43.45 16.58 11.72
C PRO A 746 44.35 17.68 12.30
N ASP A 747 44.50 17.78 13.61
CA ASP A 747 45.43 18.72 14.26
C ASP A 747 46.80 18.09 14.61
N VAL A 748 46.95 16.77 14.43
CA VAL A 748 48.21 16.05 14.66
C VAL A 748 49.15 16.27 13.46
N LYS A 749 50.27 16.97 13.71
CA LYS A 749 51.31 17.21 12.69
C LYS A 749 52.20 15.99 12.47
N GLU A 750 52.56 15.31 13.55
CA GLU A 750 53.38 14.09 13.52
C GLU A 750 52.95 13.19 14.70
N PRO A 751 52.64 11.91 14.46
CA PRO A 751 52.22 10.99 15.50
C PRO A 751 53.37 10.60 16.42
N ARG A 752 53.11 10.43 17.72
CA ARG A 752 54.11 10.13 18.75
C ARG A 752 55.01 8.94 18.44
N PHE A 753 54.47 7.92 17.78
CA PHE A 753 55.19 6.69 17.45
C PHE A 753 55.68 6.63 15.98
N GLY A 754 55.56 7.74 15.25
CA GLY A 754 56.02 7.91 13.88
C GLY A 754 55.12 7.27 12.82
N TRP A 755 55.14 7.83 11.61
CA TRP A 755 54.23 7.45 10.51
C TRP A 755 54.34 6.00 10.05
N ARG A 756 55.52 5.37 10.10
CA ARG A 756 55.74 3.94 9.78
C ARG A 756 55.09 3.47 8.45
N GLY A 757 55.00 4.36 7.46
CA GLY A 757 54.39 4.09 6.15
C GLY A 757 52.88 4.33 6.05
N GLN A 758 52.25 4.85 7.11
CA GLN A 758 50.87 5.32 7.09
C GLN A 758 50.80 6.80 6.69
N SER A 759 49.67 7.22 6.13
CA SER A 759 49.33 8.61 5.87
C SER A 759 48.29 9.09 6.87
N ARG A 760 47.90 10.36 6.78
CA ARG A 760 46.89 10.91 7.68
C ARG A 760 45.48 10.38 7.40
N ASP A 761 45.23 10.06 6.14
CA ASP A 761 43.95 9.52 5.68
C ASP A 761 43.88 7.99 5.87
N SER A 762 44.92 7.38 6.45
CA SER A 762 44.94 5.96 6.79
C SER A 762 43.93 5.67 7.90
N ILE A 763 42.88 4.94 7.55
CA ILE A 763 41.93 4.37 8.51
C ILE A 763 42.48 3.02 8.99
N GLY A 764 42.57 2.84 10.31
CA GLY A 764 43.03 1.62 10.93
C GLY A 764 42.05 1.09 11.97
N THR A 765 42.18 -0.19 12.32
CA THR A 765 41.28 -0.89 13.24
C THR A 765 41.97 -1.09 14.59
N VAL A 766 41.34 -0.72 15.71
CA VAL A 766 41.90 -0.97 17.04
C VAL A 766 41.99 -2.48 17.29
N LEU A 767 43.18 -3.00 17.55
CA LEU A 767 43.43 -4.42 17.83
C LEU A 767 43.36 -4.73 19.33
N CYS A 768 43.95 -3.85 20.14
CA CYS A 768 43.93 -3.90 21.60
C CYS A 768 44.51 -2.61 22.19
N VAL A 769 44.34 -2.47 23.50
CA VAL A 769 44.96 -1.44 24.33
C VAL A 769 45.93 -2.19 25.25
N ASP A 770 47.21 -1.86 25.19
CA ASP A 770 48.23 -2.44 26.06
C ASP A 770 48.08 -1.87 27.49
N ASP A 771 48.55 -2.61 28.52
CA ASP A 771 48.50 -2.19 29.94
C ASP A 771 49.16 -0.82 30.21
N ASP A 772 50.10 -0.43 29.34
CA ASP A 772 50.83 0.85 29.36
C ASP A 772 50.05 2.02 28.71
N GLY A 773 48.77 1.86 28.35
CA GLY A 773 47.98 2.93 27.71
C GLY A 773 48.18 3.07 26.21
N ILE A 774 48.97 2.20 25.57
CA ILE A 774 49.30 2.29 24.15
C ILE A 774 48.23 1.56 23.32
N LEU A 775 47.66 2.26 22.34
CA LEU A 775 46.71 1.67 21.40
C LEU A 775 47.47 0.93 20.29
N ARG A 776 47.04 -0.29 19.95
CA ARG A 776 47.53 -1.00 18.77
C ARG A 776 46.52 -0.92 17.65
N VAL A 777 46.89 -0.32 16.54
CA VAL A 777 46.03 -0.13 15.37
C VAL A 777 46.52 -1.00 14.21
N GLY A 778 45.65 -1.85 13.70
CA GLY A 778 45.90 -2.69 12.54
C GLY A 778 45.57 -1.94 11.25
N PHE A 779 46.44 -2.06 10.26
CA PHE A 779 46.20 -1.56 8.90
C PHE A 779 46.27 -2.74 7.92
N PRO A 780 45.47 -2.72 6.84
CA PRO A 780 45.55 -3.75 5.80
C PRO A 780 46.99 -3.90 5.27
N GLY A 781 47.53 -5.12 5.32
CA GLY A 781 48.90 -5.43 4.85
C GLY A 781 50.03 -5.19 5.87
N ALA A 782 49.74 -4.70 7.08
CA ALA A 782 50.73 -4.57 8.15
C ALA A 782 50.70 -5.77 9.10
N SER A 783 51.83 -6.46 9.27
CA SER A 783 51.93 -7.68 10.11
C SER A 783 52.08 -7.41 11.61
N ARG A 784 52.40 -6.17 12.00
CA ARG A 784 52.50 -5.73 13.40
C ARG A 784 51.59 -4.53 13.59
N GLY A 785 50.69 -4.59 14.57
CA GLY A 785 49.85 -3.45 14.95
C GLY A 785 50.70 -2.21 15.19
N TRP A 786 50.36 -1.13 14.50
CA TRP A 786 50.98 0.18 14.64
C TRP A 786 50.67 0.73 16.03
N LYS A 787 51.68 1.28 16.70
CA LYS A 787 51.50 1.89 18.02
C LYS A 787 50.92 3.28 17.83
N ALA A 788 49.85 3.57 18.54
CA ALA A 788 49.13 4.82 18.50
C ALA A 788 48.99 5.39 19.92
N ASP A 789 49.13 6.71 20.04
CA ASP A 789 48.71 7.42 21.26
C ASP A 789 47.19 7.64 21.13
N PRO A 790 46.36 7.15 22.07
CA PRO A 790 44.91 7.33 21.97
C PRO A 790 44.47 8.80 21.94
N ALA A 791 45.29 9.72 22.44
CA ALA A 791 45.04 11.17 22.35
C ALA A 791 45.06 11.70 20.91
N GLU A 792 45.79 11.04 20.02
CA GLU A 792 46.00 11.43 18.62
C GLU A 792 44.98 10.80 17.68
N MET A 793 44.18 9.85 18.18
CA MET A 793 43.19 9.11 17.40
C MET A 793 41.79 9.70 17.57
N GLU A 794 41.01 9.67 16.51
CA GLU A 794 39.55 9.88 16.52
C GLU A 794 38.84 8.70 15.87
N ARG A 795 37.59 8.46 16.29
CA ARG A 795 36.72 7.44 15.69
C ARG A 795 36.33 7.88 14.29
N VAL A 796 36.28 6.93 13.38
CA VAL A 796 35.71 7.14 12.05
C VAL A 796 34.24 6.77 12.10
N GLU A 797 33.37 7.69 11.69
CA GLU A 797 31.95 7.36 11.47
C GLU A 797 31.83 6.50 10.22
N GLU A 798 31.64 5.19 10.43
CA GLU A 798 31.53 4.21 9.34
C GLU A 798 30.15 4.14 8.71
N PHE A 799 29.11 4.50 9.47
CA PHE A 799 27.71 4.30 9.10
C PHE A 799 26.91 5.59 9.24
N LYS A 800 25.82 5.70 8.50
CA LYS A 800 24.82 6.76 8.57
C LYS A 800 23.45 6.15 8.86
N VAL A 801 22.56 6.95 9.45
CA VAL A 801 21.16 6.57 9.59
C VAL A 801 20.56 6.30 8.20
N GLY A 802 19.88 5.16 8.06
CA GLY A 802 19.35 4.64 6.79
C GLY A 802 20.29 3.67 6.04
N ASP A 803 21.53 3.49 6.48
CA ASP A 803 22.44 2.52 5.86
C ASP A 803 21.97 1.08 6.12
N TRP A 804 22.09 0.26 5.09
CA TRP A 804 21.78 -1.17 5.16
C TRP A 804 23.02 -1.93 5.63
N VAL A 805 22.85 -2.70 6.70
CA VAL A 805 23.95 -3.43 7.33
C VAL A 805 23.57 -4.89 7.54
N ARG A 806 24.57 -5.76 7.48
CA ARG A 806 24.46 -7.18 7.83
C ARG A 806 25.20 -7.41 9.13
N ILE A 807 24.56 -8.11 10.05
CA ILE A 807 25.19 -8.61 11.25
C ILE A 807 26.20 -9.68 10.84
N ARG A 808 27.45 -9.55 11.27
CA ARG A 808 28.51 -10.46 10.81
C ARG A 808 28.11 -11.92 11.06
N PRO A 809 28.12 -12.79 10.03
CA PRO A 809 27.73 -14.20 10.20
C PRO A 809 28.59 -14.97 11.20
N THR A 810 29.80 -14.49 11.48
CA THR A 810 30.76 -15.06 12.43
C THR A 810 30.56 -14.59 13.87
N LEU A 811 29.60 -13.68 14.14
CA LEU A 811 29.36 -13.12 15.46
C LEU A 811 28.74 -14.19 16.39
N THR A 812 29.45 -14.54 17.46
CA THR A 812 29.00 -15.52 18.46
C THR A 812 28.51 -14.87 19.76
N THR A 813 29.02 -13.68 20.08
CA THR A 813 28.62 -12.86 21.24
C THR A 813 28.61 -11.40 20.83
N ALA A 814 27.59 -10.64 21.25
CA ALA A 814 27.52 -9.20 21.06
C ALA A 814 27.72 -8.47 22.40
N LYS A 815 28.32 -7.27 22.37
CA LYS A 815 28.63 -6.46 23.55
C LYS A 815 27.38 -6.11 24.36
N HIS A 816 26.30 -5.77 23.69
CA HIS A 816 25.00 -5.45 24.29
C HIS A 816 24.04 -6.66 24.33
N GLY A 817 24.52 -7.84 23.96
CA GLY A 817 23.76 -9.09 23.93
C GLY A 817 23.02 -9.34 22.61
N LEU A 818 22.98 -10.61 22.19
CA LEU A 818 22.31 -11.03 20.93
C LEU A 818 20.79 -11.12 21.04
N GLY A 819 20.23 -11.43 22.21
CA GLY A 819 18.78 -11.59 22.37
C GLY A 819 18.17 -12.57 21.36
N SER A 820 17.16 -12.13 20.61
CA SER A 820 16.49 -12.90 19.53
C SER A 820 17.08 -12.66 18.13
N VAL A 821 18.19 -11.95 18.04
CA VAL A 821 18.85 -11.60 16.78
C VAL A 821 19.62 -12.79 16.25
N THR A 822 19.63 -12.94 14.93
CA THR A 822 20.33 -14.04 14.24
C THR A 822 21.52 -13.48 13.46
N PRO A 823 22.76 -13.97 13.68
CA PRO A 823 23.92 -13.58 12.88
C PRO A 823 23.67 -13.79 11.38
N GLY A 824 24.14 -12.86 10.55
CA GLY A 824 23.85 -12.83 9.11
C GLY A 824 22.56 -12.10 8.73
N SER A 825 21.74 -11.67 9.70
CA SER A 825 20.56 -10.86 9.40
C SER A 825 20.93 -9.50 8.82
N ILE A 826 20.08 -8.99 7.94
CA ILE A 826 20.20 -7.67 7.32
C ILE A 826 19.17 -6.75 7.98
N GLY A 827 19.61 -5.55 8.37
CA GLY A 827 18.78 -4.51 8.96
C GLY A 827 19.20 -3.13 8.50
N ILE A 828 18.48 -2.12 8.97
CA ILE A 828 18.72 -0.71 8.65
C ILE A 828 19.20 0.02 9.91
N VAL A 829 20.23 0.85 9.77
CA VAL A 829 20.69 1.73 10.86
C VAL A 829 19.60 2.76 11.16
N TYR A 830 18.89 2.58 12.26
CA TYR A 830 17.83 3.46 12.71
C TYR A 830 18.40 4.70 13.43
N CYS A 831 19.41 4.50 14.26
CA CYS A 831 20.04 5.58 15.02
C CYS A 831 21.50 5.26 15.31
N ILE A 832 22.33 6.31 15.36
CA ILE A 832 23.71 6.23 15.84
C ILE A 832 23.75 6.99 17.16
N ARG A 833 24.09 6.28 18.24
CA ARG A 833 24.13 6.84 19.59
C ARG A 833 25.39 7.71 19.77
N PRO A 834 25.44 8.57 20.81
CA PRO A 834 26.59 9.45 21.05
C PRO A 834 27.95 8.75 21.20
N ASP A 835 27.97 7.48 21.61
CA ASP A 835 29.15 6.63 21.72
C ASP A 835 29.54 5.90 20.41
N SER A 836 28.88 6.24 19.30
CA SER A 836 28.98 5.59 17.99
C SER A 836 28.39 4.18 17.92
N SER A 837 27.75 3.69 18.98
CA SER A 837 27.00 2.44 18.93
C SER A 837 25.73 2.60 18.09
N LEU A 838 25.28 1.52 17.45
CA LEU A 838 24.20 1.54 16.48
C LEU A 838 22.92 0.93 17.09
N LEU A 839 21.78 1.49 16.71
CA LEU A 839 20.48 0.84 16.82
C LEU A 839 20.02 0.40 15.44
N LEU A 840 19.80 -0.90 15.27
CA LEU A 840 19.41 -1.51 14.01
C LEU A 840 17.95 -1.95 14.03
N GLU A 841 17.16 -1.49 13.07
CA GLU A 841 15.83 -2.05 12.82
C GLU A 841 15.97 -3.32 11.97
N LEU A 842 15.29 -4.37 12.45
CA LEU A 842 15.25 -5.69 11.81
C LEU A 842 13.77 -6.01 11.61
N SER A 843 13.40 -6.38 10.37
CA SER A 843 11.99 -6.58 9.97
C SER A 843 11.20 -7.59 10.82
N TYR A 844 11.89 -8.47 11.56
CA TYR A 844 11.28 -9.51 12.40
C TYR A 844 11.30 -9.17 13.90
N LEU A 845 11.84 -8.03 14.31
CA LEU A 845 11.88 -7.60 15.71
C LEU A 845 10.97 -6.38 15.96
N PRO A 846 10.31 -6.31 17.12
CA PRO A 846 9.44 -5.18 17.47
C PRO A 846 10.20 -3.94 17.98
N SER A 847 11.51 -4.05 18.23
CA SER A 847 12.33 -2.97 18.78
C SER A 847 13.73 -3.01 18.15
N PRO A 848 14.37 -1.85 17.92
CA PRO A 848 15.72 -1.80 17.39
C PRO A 848 16.72 -2.57 18.26
N TRP A 849 17.65 -3.28 17.65
CA TRP A 849 18.72 -3.99 18.32
C TRP A 849 19.93 -3.08 18.53
N HIS A 850 20.48 -3.05 19.75
CA HIS A 850 21.65 -2.26 20.10
C HIS A 850 22.92 -3.08 19.86
N CYS A 851 23.82 -2.55 19.03
CA CYS A 851 25.07 -3.20 18.66
C CYS A 851 26.20 -2.19 18.47
N GLU A 852 27.43 -2.67 18.35
CA GLU A 852 28.58 -1.84 17.99
C GLU A 852 28.86 -1.87 16.48
N PRO A 853 29.45 -0.83 15.87
CA PRO A 853 29.76 -0.78 14.43
C PRO A 853 30.55 -1.99 13.92
N GLU A 854 31.43 -2.55 14.75
CA GLU A 854 32.29 -3.67 14.40
C GLU A 854 31.54 -4.99 14.28
N GLU A 855 30.35 -5.09 14.88
CA GLU A 855 29.50 -6.29 14.88
C GLU A 855 28.74 -6.44 13.55
N VAL A 856 28.78 -5.40 12.70
CA VAL A 856 28.09 -5.35 11.42
C VAL A 856 29.01 -5.02 10.25
N GLU A 857 28.52 -5.26 9.04
CA GLU A 857 29.18 -4.93 7.77
C GLU A 857 28.18 -4.28 6.81
N PRO A 858 28.59 -3.31 5.97
CA PRO A 858 27.69 -2.65 5.03
C PRO A 858 27.19 -3.62 3.94
N VAL A 859 25.96 -3.41 3.48
CA VAL A 859 25.32 -4.19 2.40
C VAL A 859 24.80 -3.25 1.33
N ILE A 860 24.85 -3.70 0.07
CA ILE A 860 24.19 -3.00 -1.03
C ILE A 860 22.67 -3.00 -0.77
N PRO A 861 22.02 -1.84 -0.61
CA PRO A 861 20.60 -1.77 -0.28
C PRO A 861 19.74 -2.32 -1.42
N PHE A 862 18.61 -2.92 -1.06
CA PHE A 862 17.55 -3.21 -2.02
C PHE A 862 16.85 -1.91 -2.42
N ARG A 863 16.37 -1.84 -3.68
CA ARG A 863 15.65 -0.69 -4.21
C ARG A 863 14.30 -1.14 -4.76
N ILE A 864 13.32 -0.24 -4.67
CA ILE A 864 12.05 -0.43 -5.35
C ILE A 864 12.31 -0.65 -6.85
N GLY A 865 11.70 -1.69 -7.42
CA GLY A 865 11.90 -2.15 -8.79
C GLY A 865 12.93 -3.27 -8.95
N ASP A 866 13.79 -3.54 -7.95
CA ASP A 866 14.78 -4.63 -8.04
C ASP A 866 14.07 -5.99 -8.19
N ARG A 867 14.59 -6.85 -9.09
CA ARG A 867 14.16 -8.25 -9.19
C ARG A 867 14.84 -9.10 -8.14
N VAL A 868 14.06 -9.90 -7.42
CA VAL A 868 14.54 -10.69 -6.28
C VAL A 868 13.94 -12.10 -6.25
N CYS A 869 14.68 -13.04 -5.67
CA CYS A 869 14.23 -14.40 -5.36
C CYS A 869 14.79 -14.87 -4.01
N VAL A 870 14.23 -15.95 -3.47
CA VAL A 870 14.70 -16.53 -2.20
C VAL A 870 16.02 -17.25 -2.42
N LYS A 871 17.05 -16.92 -1.61
CA LYS A 871 18.35 -17.58 -1.64
C LYS A 871 18.21 -19.09 -1.53
N ARG A 872 18.97 -19.84 -2.33
CA ARG A 872 18.95 -21.31 -2.28
C ARG A 872 19.47 -21.91 -0.98
N SER A 873 20.22 -21.15 -0.19
CA SER A 873 20.69 -21.57 1.13
C SER A 873 19.60 -21.54 2.21
N VAL A 874 18.47 -20.90 1.94
CA VAL A 874 17.37 -20.72 2.91
C VAL A 874 16.45 -21.93 2.85
N ALA A 875 16.44 -22.77 3.89
CA ALA A 875 15.50 -23.90 3.92
C ALA A 875 14.04 -23.43 4.09
N GLU A 876 13.82 -22.43 4.93
CA GLU A 876 12.52 -21.82 5.18
C GLU A 876 12.70 -20.32 5.42
N PRO A 877 12.07 -19.45 4.62
CA PRO A 877 12.12 -18.02 4.80
C PRO A 877 11.36 -17.62 6.06
N ARG A 878 11.83 -16.56 6.74
CA ARG A 878 11.23 -16.04 7.97
C ARG A 878 9.75 -15.68 7.78
N TYR A 879 9.44 -15.16 6.60
CA TYR A 879 8.08 -14.95 6.14
C TYR A 879 7.68 -16.14 5.27
N ALA A 880 6.60 -16.82 5.66
CA ALA A 880 6.21 -18.11 5.08
C ALA A 880 6.15 -18.08 3.54
N TRP A 881 6.58 -19.18 2.91
CA TRP A 881 6.62 -19.37 1.46
C TRP A 881 5.34 -18.96 0.74
N GLY A 882 4.17 -19.18 1.35
CA GLY A 882 2.89 -18.73 0.77
C GLY A 882 2.64 -19.28 -0.64
N GLY A 883 3.15 -20.48 -0.96
CA GLY A 883 3.06 -21.12 -2.27
C GLY A 883 4.25 -20.86 -3.22
N GLU A 884 5.18 -19.99 -2.84
CA GLU A 884 6.38 -19.68 -3.63
C GLU A 884 7.51 -20.68 -3.42
N THR A 885 8.51 -20.64 -4.30
CA THR A 885 9.71 -21.47 -4.23
C THR A 885 10.96 -20.63 -4.47
N HIS A 886 12.14 -21.23 -4.37
CA HIS A 886 13.41 -20.60 -4.77
C HIS A 886 13.44 -20.08 -6.22
N HIS A 887 12.56 -20.58 -7.09
CA HIS A 887 12.50 -20.18 -8.49
C HIS A 887 11.49 -19.05 -8.74
N SER A 888 10.70 -18.68 -7.73
CA SER A 888 9.75 -17.56 -7.85
C SER A 888 10.53 -16.26 -7.86
N VAL A 889 10.37 -15.49 -8.94
CA VAL A 889 11.00 -14.17 -9.11
C VAL A 889 9.92 -13.11 -9.03
N GLY A 890 10.15 -12.10 -8.20
CA GLY A 890 9.28 -10.93 -8.10
C GLY A 890 10.05 -9.62 -8.17
N ARG A 891 9.32 -8.51 -8.24
CA ARG A 891 9.87 -7.15 -8.14
C ARG A 891 9.50 -6.53 -6.82
N ILE A 892 10.44 -5.85 -6.18
CA ILE A 892 10.15 -5.07 -4.97
C ILE A 892 9.25 -3.90 -5.35
N SER A 893 8.05 -3.82 -4.77
CA SER A 893 7.12 -2.70 -4.97
C SER A 893 7.23 -1.66 -3.86
N GLU A 894 7.50 -2.10 -2.63
CA GLU A 894 7.63 -1.23 -1.46
C GLU A 894 8.68 -1.80 -0.49
N ILE A 895 9.33 -0.91 0.27
CA ILE A 895 10.26 -1.25 1.35
C ILE A 895 9.77 -0.50 2.58
N GLU A 896 9.39 -1.23 3.63
CA GLU A 896 8.95 -0.61 4.89
C GLU A 896 10.15 -0.01 5.66
N ASN A 897 9.88 0.83 6.67
CA ASN A 897 10.92 1.56 7.41
C ASN A 897 11.94 0.62 8.10
N ASP A 898 11.50 -0.55 8.53
CA ASP A 898 12.32 -1.58 9.18
C ASP A 898 13.06 -2.50 8.19
N GLY A 899 12.97 -2.21 6.89
CA GLY A 899 13.58 -2.96 5.81
C GLY A 899 12.78 -4.16 5.32
N LEU A 900 11.54 -4.37 5.78
CA LEU A 900 10.66 -5.42 5.23
C LEU A 900 10.41 -5.20 3.74
N LEU A 901 10.69 -6.21 2.93
CA LEU A 901 10.49 -6.14 1.47
C LEU A 901 9.07 -6.57 1.13
N VAL A 902 8.36 -5.73 0.37
CA VAL A 902 7.07 -6.05 -0.24
C VAL A 902 7.31 -6.32 -1.73
N ILE A 903 7.04 -7.55 -2.15
CA ILE A 903 7.43 -8.10 -3.46
C ILE A 903 6.19 -8.46 -4.26
N GLU A 904 6.05 -7.86 -5.44
CA GLU A 904 5.08 -8.25 -6.44
C GLU A 904 5.60 -9.41 -7.27
N ILE A 905 4.93 -10.55 -7.18
CA ILE A 905 5.20 -11.75 -7.99
C ILE A 905 4.08 -11.86 -9.04
N PRO A 906 4.41 -12.06 -10.33
CA PRO A 906 3.41 -12.25 -11.38
C PRO A 906 2.40 -13.34 -11.02
N ASN A 907 1.12 -13.13 -11.34
CA ASN A 907 0.01 -14.05 -11.05
C ASN A 907 -0.31 -14.26 -9.55
N ARG A 908 0.29 -13.46 -8.65
CA ARG A 908 -0.04 -13.44 -7.23
C ARG A 908 -0.99 -12.27 -6.91
N PRO A 909 -2.12 -12.50 -6.22
CA PRO A 909 -3.10 -11.45 -5.92
C PRO A 909 -2.68 -10.52 -4.78
N ILE A 910 -1.72 -10.93 -3.95
CA ILE A 910 -1.25 -10.16 -2.79
C ILE A 910 0.28 -10.10 -2.86
N PRO A 911 0.88 -8.91 -2.71
CA PRO A 911 2.34 -8.79 -2.60
C PRO A 911 2.88 -9.69 -1.49
N TRP A 912 3.99 -10.36 -1.76
CA TRP A 912 4.65 -11.25 -0.84
C TRP A 912 5.61 -10.45 0.05
N GLN A 913 5.54 -10.68 1.35
CA GLN A 913 6.46 -10.05 2.31
C GLN A 913 7.66 -10.98 2.51
N ALA A 914 8.86 -10.42 2.50
CA ALA A 914 10.08 -11.18 2.71
C ALA A 914 11.11 -10.40 3.53
N ASP A 915 11.84 -11.11 4.37
CA ASP A 915 12.97 -10.55 5.10
C ASP A 915 14.15 -10.40 4.12
N PRO A 916 14.85 -9.25 4.10
CA PRO A 916 15.95 -9.03 3.18
C PRO A 916 17.12 -10.01 3.34
N SER A 917 17.27 -10.65 4.51
CA SER A 917 18.30 -11.66 4.76
C SER A 917 18.05 -12.94 3.95
N ASP A 918 16.79 -13.25 3.64
CA ASP A 918 16.40 -14.46 2.92
C ASP A 918 16.46 -14.28 1.39
N MET A 919 16.56 -13.03 0.93
CA MET A 919 16.43 -12.65 -0.47
C MET A 919 17.78 -12.37 -1.14
N GLU A 920 17.89 -12.69 -2.43
CA GLU A 920 18.99 -12.28 -3.31
C GLU A 920 18.47 -11.55 -4.54
N LYS A 921 19.28 -10.61 -5.06
CA LYS A 921 18.98 -9.91 -6.30
C LYS A 921 19.20 -10.83 -7.49
N VAL A 922 18.25 -10.85 -8.40
CA VAL A 922 18.35 -11.57 -9.67
C VAL A 922 18.92 -10.62 -10.72
N GLU A 923 19.89 -11.10 -11.49
CA GLU A 923 20.50 -10.30 -12.54
C GLU A 923 19.51 -9.95 -13.65
N ASP A 924 19.70 -8.78 -14.27
CA ASP A 924 18.88 -8.37 -15.39
C ASP A 924 19.34 -8.99 -16.70
N PHE A 925 18.74 -10.11 -17.06
CA PHE A 925 18.99 -10.81 -18.33
C PHE A 925 18.26 -10.15 -19.51
N LYS A 926 18.92 -10.16 -20.68
CA LYS A 926 18.37 -9.76 -21.98
C LYS A 926 18.55 -10.87 -23.01
N VAL A 927 17.67 -10.91 -24.01
CA VAL A 927 17.85 -11.78 -25.17
C VAL A 927 19.18 -11.44 -25.85
N GLY A 928 19.99 -12.46 -26.13
CA GLY A 928 21.35 -12.32 -26.64
C GLY A 928 22.46 -12.38 -25.59
N ASP A 929 22.15 -12.33 -24.29
CA ASP A 929 23.15 -12.52 -23.24
C ASP A 929 23.71 -13.96 -23.25
N TRP A 930 25.01 -14.09 -23.00
CA TRP A 930 25.68 -15.39 -22.85
C TRP A 930 25.57 -15.85 -21.41
N VAL A 931 25.12 -17.09 -21.20
CA VAL A 931 24.85 -17.64 -19.87
C VAL A 931 25.37 -19.05 -19.70
N ARG A 932 25.65 -19.41 -18.45
CA ARG A 932 25.95 -20.78 -17.99
C ARG A 932 25.19 -21.07 -16.70
N VAL A 933 25.00 -22.34 -16.38
CA VAL A 933 24.43 -22.73 -15.08
C VAL A 933 25.42 -22.39 -13.96
N LYS A 934 24.93 -21.72 -12.90
CA LYS A 934 25.74 -21.32 -11.73
C LYS A 934 26.42 -22.53 -11.09
N ALA A 935 27.65 -22.36 -10.64
CA ALA A 935 28.38 -23.41 -9.93
C ALA A 935 27.68 -23.87 -8.63
N SER A 936 26.95 -22.95 -7.98
CA SER A 936 26.18 -23.18 -6.76
C SER A 936 24.90 -24.01 -6.98
N VAL A 937 24.45 -24.21 -8.23
CA VAL A 937 23.22 -24.94 -8.54
C VAL A 937 23.52 -26.45 -8.64
N PRO A 938 23.04 -27.28 -7.69
CA PRO A 938 23.23 -28.73 -7.76
C PRO A 938 22.40 -29.35 -8.90
N SER A 939 21.14 -28.89 -9.05
CA SER A 939 20.18 -29.32 -10.06
C SER A 939 19.32 -28.13 -10.51
N PRO A 940 19.32 -27.77 -11.81
CA PRO A 940 18.43 -26.75 -12.36
C PRO A 940 16.95 -27.12 -12.22
N LYS A 941 16.05 -26.13 -12.27
CA LYS A 941 14.58 -26.32 -12.20
C LYS A 941 14.06 -27.39 -13.16
N TYR A 942 14.59 -27.40 -14.38
CA TYR A 942 14.20 -28.30 -15.46
C TYR A 942 15.14 -29.51 -15.62
N GLY A 943 16.09 -29.70 -14.71
CA GLY A 943 17.11 -30.75 -14.79
C GLY A 943 18.26 -30.40 -15.75
N TRP A 944 19.25 -31.30 -15.83
CA TRP A 944 20.46 -31.08 -16.65
C TRP A 944 20.31 -31.49 -18.12
N GLU A 945 19.40 -32.42 -18.43
CA GLU A 945 19.29 -33.05 -19.76
C GLU A 945 20.68 -33.47 -20.32
N ASP A 946 21.10 -32.91 -21.46
CA ASP A 946 22.38 -33.13 -22.15
C ASP A 946 23.43 -32.02 -21.89
N ILE A 947 23.10 -31.06 -21.03
CA ILE A 947 23.90 -29.88 -20.72
C ILE A 947 24.77 -30.17 -19.48
N THR A 948 25.92 -29.51 -19.42
CA THR A 948 26.86 -29.63 -18.30
C THR A 948 27.11 -28.26 -17.67
N ARG A 949 27.72 -28.23 -16.47
CA ARG A 949 28.12 -26.98 -15.78
C ARG A 949 29.05 -26.08 -16.60
N ASN A 950 29.71 -26.62 -17.61
CA ASN A 950 30.63 -25.90 -18.49
C ASN A 950 30.01 -25.50 -19.82
N SER A 951 28.76 -25.89 -20.08
CA SER A 951 28.05 -25.52 -21.29
C SER A 951 27.66 -24.04 -21.21
N VAL A 952 28.03 -23.27 -22.23
CA VAL A 952 27.66 -21.87 -22.38
C VAL A 952 26.67 -21.77 -23.54
N GLY A 953 25.58 -21.03 -23.35
CA GLY A 953 24.55 -20.80 -24.34
C GLY A 953 24.11 -19.35 -24.38
N ILE A 954 23.27 -19.00 -25.37
CA ILE A 954 22.77 -17.65 -25.58
C ILE A 954 21.28 -17.60 -25.25
N ILE A 955 20.85 -16.59 -24.50
CA ILE A 955 19.42 -16.40 -24.21
C ILE A 955 18.65 -16.09 -25.49
N HIS A 956 17.66 -16.93 -25.80
CA HIS A 956 16.81 -16.86 -26.97
C HIS A 956 15.43 -16.26 -26.67
N SER A 957 14.85 -16.58 -25.50
CA SER A 957 13.57 -16.02 -25.03
C SER A 957 13.60 -15.79 -23.52
N LEU A 958 12.86 -14.79 -23.06
CA LEU A 958 12.70 -14.45 -21.64
C LEU A 958 11.20 -14.29 -21.36
N GLU A 959 10.70 -15.07 -20.42
CA GLU A 959 9.31 -15.02 -19.96
C GLU A 959 9.18 -14.11 -18.72
N GLU A 960 7.98 -13.59 -18.47
CA GLU A 960 7.74 -12.67 -17.33
C GLU A 960 7.81 -13.35 -15.95
N ASP A 961 7.60 -14.66 -15.89
CA ASP A 961 7.62 -15.48 -14.67
C ASP A 961 9.04 -15.89 -14.22
N GLY A 962 10.07 -15.47 -14.95
CA GLY A 962 11.47 -15.77 -14.66
C GLY A 962 11.99 -17.05 -15.30
N ASP A 963 11.23 -17.69 -16.19
CA ASP A 963 11.75 -18.74 -17.05
C ASP A 963 12.35 -18.17 -18.34
N MET A 964 13.33 -18.87 -18.91
CA MET A 964 14.00 -18.45 -20.14
C MET A 964 14.33 -19.65 -21.02
N GLY A 965 14.41 -19.40 -22.33
CA GLY A 965 14.95 -20.34 -23.30
C GLY A 965 16.40 -20.00 -23.64
N VAL A 966 17.34 -20.93 -23.44
CA VAL A 966 18.76 -20.79 -23.82
C VAL A 966 19.07 -21.66 -25.02
N ALA A 967 19.56 -21.05 -26.09
CA ALA A 967 20.06 -21.75 -27.26
C ALA A 967 21.48 -22.25 -27.03
N PHE A 968 21.71 -23.51 -27.38
CA PHE A 968 23.04 -24.13 -27.39
C PHE A 968 23.32 -24.64 -28.80
N CYS A 969 24.53 -24.42 -29.30
CA CYS A 969 24.96 -24.77 -30.66
C CYS A 969 24.89 -26.27 -31.00
N PHE A 970 24.69 -27.13 -30.01
CA PHE A 970 24.53 -28.58 -30.19
C PHE A 970 23.07 -29.06 -30.04
N ARG A 971 22.10 -28.14 -29.86
CA ARG A 971 20.68 -28.46 -29.74
C ARG A 971 19.85 -27.76 -30.82
N SER A 972 18.85 -28.46 -31.33
CA SER A 972 17.86 -27.90 -32.28
C SER A 972 16.69 -27.19 -31.61
N LYS A 973 16.51 -27.35 -30.29
CA LYS A 973 15.48 -26.68 -29.49
C LYS A 973 16.12 -25.94 -28.31
N PRO A 974 15.63 -24.74 -27.95
CA PRO A 974 16.08 -24.03 -26.77
C PRO A 974 15.90 -24.88 -25.51
N PHE A 975 16.86 -24.78 -24.60
CA PHE A 975 16.80 -25.38 -23.27
C PHE A 975 16.08 -24.44 -22.32
N SER A 976 15.04 -24.94 -21.67
CA SER A 976 14.30 -24.18 -20.66
C SER A 976 15.07 -24.18 -19.34
N CYS A 977 15.35 -22.99 -18.81
CA CYS A 977 15.95 -22.82 -17.48
C CYS A 977 15.35 -21.61 -16.75
N SER A 978 15.52 -21.54 -15.43
CA SER A 978 15.12 -20.37 -14.66
C SER A 978 16.25 -19.34 -14.64
N VAL A 979 15.91 -18.04 -14.63
CA VAL A 979 16.87 -16.93 -14.36
C VAL A 979 17.61 -17.10 -13.04
N THR A 980 17.05 -17.85 -12.10
CA THR A 980 17.69 -18.14 -10.81
C THR A 980 18.81 -19.18 -10.92
N ASP A 981 18.80 -20.02 -11.95
CA ASP A 981 19.75 -21.13 -12.15
C ASP A 981 21.05 -20.73 -12.87
N VAL A 982 21.05 -19.58 -13.58
CA VAL A 982 22.12 -19.21 -14.52
C VAL A 982 22.82 -17.91 -14.16
N GLU A 983 24.07 -17.77 -14.57
CA GLU A 983 24.90 -16.57 -14.46
C GLU A 983 25.36 -16.10 -15.83
N LYS A 984 25.58 -14.79 -15.98
CA LYS A 984 26.17 -14.24 -17.20
C LYS A 984 27.62 -14.66 -17.36
N VAL A 985 28.00 -14.91 -18.60
CA VAL A 985 29.38 -15.19 -19.03
C VAL A 985 29.82 -14.06 -19.96
N PRO A 986 31.10 -13.65 -19.95
CA PRO A 986 31.61 -12.73 -20.94
C PRO A 986 31.31 -13.24 -22.36
N PRO A 987 30.71 -12.40 -23.24
CA PRO A 987 30.41 -12.81 -24.60
C PRO A 987 31.70 -12.96 -25.42
N PHE A 988 31.65 -13.81 -26.46
CA PHE A 988 32.69 -13.83 -27.47
C PHE A 988 32.45 -12.71 -28.49
N GLU A 989 33.52 -12.04 -28.92
CA GLU A 989 33.45 -10.94 -29.87
C GLU A 989 33.98 -11.32 -31.26
N LEU A 990 33.42 -10.68 -32.30
CA LEU A 990 33.94 -10.83 -33.65
C LEU A 990 35.39 -10.36 -33.72
N GLY A 991 36.24 -11.17 -34.32
CA GLY A 991 37.67 -10.91 -34.44
C GLY A 991 38.51 -11.32 -33.22
N GLN A 992 37.90 -11.86 -32.17
CA GLN A 992 38.63 -12.42 -31.04
C GLN A 992 39.40 -13.68 -31.47
N GLU A 993 40.63 -13.84 -30.96
CA GLU A 993 41.43 -15.04 -31.16
C GLU A 993 41.03 -16.10 -30.15
N ILE A 994 40.70 -17.30 -30.64
CA ILE A 994 40.28 -18.43 -29.83
C ILE A 994 41.10 -19.66 -30.18
N HIS A 995 41.25 -20.56 -29.22
CA HIS A 995 41.82 -21.87 -29.42
C HIS A 995 40.98 -22.90 -28.67
N VAL A 996 41.06 -24.16 -29.08
CA VAL A 996 40.38 -25.24 -28.34
C VAL A 996 41.08 -25.44 -27.00
N MET A 997 40.32 -25.61 -25.92
CA MET A 997 40.87 -25.88 -24.59
C MET A 997 41.67 -27.19 -24.60
N SER A 998 42.85 -27.20 -23.97
CA SER A 998 43.75 -28.36 -23.91
C SER A 998 43.13 -29.60 -23.24
N SER A 999 42.04 -29.43 -22.51
CA SER A 999 41.26 -30.49 -21.86
C SER A 999 40.29 -31.21 -22.82
N ILE A 1000 40.09 -30.72 -24.05
CA ILE A 1000 39.17 -31.31 -25.03
C ILE A 1000 39.95 -32.17 -26.03
N THR A 1001 39.69 -33.48 -26.02
CA THR A 1001 40.28 -34.43 -26.98
C THR A 1001 39.50 -34.50 -28.30
N GLN A 1002 38.19 -34.27 -28.26
CA GLN A 1002 37.33 -34.22 -29.44
C GLN A 1002 36.22 -33.16 -29.28
N PRO A 1003 36.14 -32.14 -30.16
CA PRO A 1003 35.12 -31.11 -30.11
C PRO A 1003 33.77 -31.68 -30.55
N ARG A 1004 32.69 -31.14 -29.99
CA ARG A 1004 31.32 -31.66 -30.18
C ARG A 1004 30.83 -31.57 -31.64
N LEU A 1005 31.31 -30.59 -32.40
CA LEU A 1005 31.00 -30.41 -33.82
C LEU A 1005 31.99 -31.13 -34.77
N GLY A 1006 32.92 -31.91 -34.21
CA GLY A 1006 33.95 -32.62 -34.95
C GLY A 1006 35.15 -31.74 -35.31
N TRP A 1007 36.27 -32.40 -35.63
CA TRP A 1007 37.43 -31.75 -36.25
C TRP A 1007 37.23 -31.76 -37.76
N SER A 1008 37.51 -30.65 -38.44
CA SER A 1008 37.74 -30.65 -39.89
C SER A 1008 39.22 -30.92 -40.19
N ASN A 1009 40.05 -29.88 -40.32
CA ASN A 1009 41.49 -29.98 -40.60
C ASN A 1009 42.36 -29.39 -39.46
N GLU A 1010 41.74 -29.06 -38.33
CA GLU A 1010 42.34 -28.37 -37.21
C GLU A 1010 42.76 -29.34 -36.08
N SER A 1011 43.61 -28.86 -35.17
CA SER A 1011 44.03 -29.57 -33.96
C SER A 1011 43.82 -28.72 -32.72
N ALA A 1012 43.98 -29.29 -31.52
CA ALA A 1012 43.87 -28.54 -30.26
C ALA A 1012 44.89 -27.38 -30.12
N ALA A 1013 45.95 -27.37 -30.95
CA ALA A 1013 46.94 -26.28 -31.00
C ALA A 1013 46.59 -25.17 -32.01
N THR A 1014 45.53 -25.34 -32.81
CA THR A 1014 45.13 -24.37 -33.83
C THR A 1014 44.46 -23.16 -33.17
N VAL A 1015 44.97 -21.97 -33.50
CA VAL A 1015 44.37 -20.69 -33.10
C VAL A 1015 43.56 -20.15 -34.28
N GLY A 1016 42.26 -19.94 -34.05
CA GLY A 1016 41.32 -19.38 -35.01
C GLY A 1016 40.89 -17.97 -34.60
N LYS A 1017 40.49 -17.15 -35.58
CA LYS A 1017 39.89 -15.84 -35.34
C LYS A 1017 38.40 -15.93 -35.63
N ILE A 1018 37.54 -15.50 -34.70
CA ILE A 1018 36.08 -15.54 -34.88
C ILE A 1018 35.69 -14.61 -36.02
N VAL A 1019 35.03 -15.13 -37.06
CA VAL A 1019 34.53 -14.36 -38.21
C VAL A 1019 33.01 -14.22 -38.21
N ARG A 1020 32.29 -15.15 -37.57
CA ARG A 1020 30.83 -15.10 -37.44
C ARG A 1020 30.39 -15.84 -36.18
N ILE A 1021 29.38 -15.31 -35.51
CA ILE A 1021 28.71 -15.93 -34.37
C ILE A 1021 27.26 -16.15 -34.79
N ASP A 1022 26.81 -17.40 -34.77
CA ASP A 1022 25.44 -17.75 -35.13
C ASP A 1022 24.50 -17.57 -33.91
N MET A 1023 23.18 -17.50 -34.15
CA MET A 1023 22.18 -17.21 -33.10
C MET A 1023 22.06 -18.30 -32.01
N ASP A 1024 22.57 -19.49 -32.27
CA ASP A 1024 22.65 -20.62 -31.33
C ASP A 1024 23.97 -20.63 -30.54
N GLY A 1025 24.84 -19.64 -30.75
CA GLY A 1025 26.16 -19.53 -30.14
C GLY A 1025 27.25 -20.33 -30.84
N ALA A 1026 27.01 -20.85 -32.05
CA ALA A 1026 28.08 -21.48 -32.84
C ALA A 1026 29.11 -20.42 -33.27
N LEU A 1027 30.36 -20.65 -32.89
CA LEU A 1027 31.50 -19.80 -33.25
C LEU A 1027 32.10 -20.31 -34.56
N ASN A 1028 32.00 -19.51 -35.62
CA ASN A 1028 32.68 -19.78 -36.88
C ASN A 1028 34.00 -19.01 -36.86
N ALA A 1029 35.12 -19.75 -36.86
CA ALA A 1029 36.46 -19.17 -36.82
C ALA A 1029 37.25 -19.53 -38.08
N GLU A 1030 38.01 -18.56 -38.59
CA GLU A 1030 38.98 -18.79 -39.66
C GLU A 1030 40.36 -19.05 -39.05
N ASN A 1031 41.05 -20.07 -39.56
CA ASN A 1031 42.41 -20.40 -39.11
C ASN A 1031 43.37 -19.26 -39.46
N LYS A 1032 44.17 -18.83 -38.49
CA LYS A 1032 45.41 -18.11 -38.82
C LYS A 1032 46.36 -19.13 -39.46
N LYS A 1033 46.67 -18.94 -40.74
CA LYS A 1033 47.74 -19.68 -41.41
C LYS A 1033 49.09 -19.46 -40.74
#